data_AF-A0A833SY27-F1
#
_entry.id   AF-A0A833SY27-F1
#
_cell.length_a   1.000
_cell.length_b   1.000
_cell.length_c   1.000
_cell.angle_alpha   90.00
_cell.angle_beta   90.00
_cell.angle_gamma   90.00
#
_symmetry.space_group_name_H-M   'P 1'
#
loop_
_entity.id
_entity.type
_entity.pdbx_description
1 polymer ?
#
loop_
_entity_poly.entity_id
_entity_poly.type
_entity_poly.pdbx_seq_one_letter_code
_entity_poly.pdbx_strand_id
1 'polypeptide(L)'
;MDASLKETEYDVLLVGTGMVEGILAGALARIGKKVLHLDQNDYYGSNYASFPLTQFLRWTKNEAIAPRNFGDELENSGKEPVANATATIGTATLQMLPMQNSFECRLLEEGFSDDATKEELLQKSSHFSIDVNPRLMLSSEQLVETLITSGVGRYLEFAAIERTYVHFQPSTKPEGDTDTVWEVPCSKKDVFQSKLLGMVEKRQLMKFLQFVADYGETHILHEDVKTKNERSLALGRALKRPQNKASQADTDAELAAYLDNPFQELLEKHFNLSSKLQQVVVYCVGLASFPATKNQLSARDGLAAVYRYVASIGRFTGTAFLAPLYGISELAQSFCRLSAVYGGIYVLRAPIDAFVLDTETKELVGVRCSDGDVLRAKQVVANGSYVDCLRPCKSVSKRAHGEVLRGVFVLKSSLRDGSSRLMLVVPPEDSEFENPFAIQVVQLDVGAYACPKGFFLVQISMPLPLDWFNQRERQLKLMERVIRRLILSAEAETGAKSKAKDAEDVHVAASVSENDATESEWSDRIAWRVIFTMDHLASGDIDARAKTEELPTNAWVCETVTGGLRGVSPLEIHLESASANARAIFEVLCPGEPFLPKSASAEQAEQEEQESEEDAVLQAAQKLAQQTQLSEEQSDAGNSNRVGKVDATESAAAEESQQQSD
;
A
#
# COMPACT_ATOMS: atom_id res chain seq x y z
N MET A 1 14.18 -34.07 -8.27
CA MET A 1 14.50 -33.23 -7.08
C MET A 1 15.47 -33.99 -6.18
N ASP A 2 16.23 -33.29 -5.33
CA ASP A 2 17.15 -33.90 -4.35
C ASP A 2 16.40 -34.93 -3.47
N ALA A 3 17.06 -36.05 -3.15
CA ALA A 3 16.49 -37.12 -2.34
C ALA A 3 16.13 -36.63 -0.92
N SER A 4 16.90 -35.70 -0.38
CA SER A 4 16.67 -35.09 0.95
C SER A 4 15.29 -34.43 1.07
N LEU A 5 14.80 -33.81 0.00
CA LEU A 5 13.47 -33.19 -0.06
C LEU A 5 12.34 -34.22 0.02
N LYS A 6 12.56 -35.41 -0.53
CA LYS A 6 11.54 -36.48 -0.65
C LYS A 6 11.44 -37.31 0.64
N GLU A 7 12.56 -37.45 1.35
CA GLU A 7 12.63 -38.17 2.62
C GLU A 7 12.12 -37.34 3.80
N THR A 8 12.12 -36.01 3.67
CA THR A 8 11.68 -35.09 4.73
C THR A 8 10.16 -34.96 4.75
N GLU A 9 9.55 -35.14 5.92
CA GLU A 9 8.18 -34.69 6.19
C GLU A 9 8.22 -33.25 6.74
N TYR A 10 7.55 -32.34 6.04
CA TYR A 10 7.50 -30.93 6.39
C TYR A 10 6.32 -30.62 7.31
N ASP A 11 6.46 -29.61 8.17
CA ASP A 11 5.34 -29.15 8.98
C ASP A 11 4.35 -28.37 8.11
N VAL A 12 4.86 -27.53 7.22
CA VAL A 12 4.05 -26.73 6.28
C VAL A 12 4.70 -26.72 4.90
N LEU A 13 3.89 -26.98 3.87
CA LEU A 13 4.25 -26.85 2.46
C LEU A 13 3.44 -25.71 1.84
N LEU A 14 4.11 -24.72 1.26
CA LEU A 14 3.50 -23.59 0.57
C LEU A 14 3.65 -23.72 -0.95
N VAL A 15 2.58 -23.47 -1.70
CA VAL A 15 2.57 -23.42 -3.17
C VAL A 15 2.19 -22.02 -3.64
N GLY A 16 3.14 -21.35 -4.31
CA GLY A 16 3.07 -19.95 -4.70
C GLY A 16 3.87 -19.06 -3.75
N THR A 17 4.59 -18.09 -4.30
CA THR A 17 5.49 -17.16 -3.58
C THR A 17 4.95 -15.73 -3.53
N GLY A 18 3.63 -15.57 -3.48
CA GLY A 18 2.97 -14.28 -3.33
C GLY A 18 3.25 -13.61 -1.98
N MET A 19 2.65 -12.43 -1.78
CA MET A 19 2.88 -11.60 -0.60
C MET A 19 2.49 -12.33 0.70
N VAL A 20 1.29 -12.92 0.72
CA VAL A 20 0.74 -13.60 1.89
C VAL A 20 1.58 -14.82 2.24
N GLU A 21 1.91 -15.62 1.21
CA GLU A 21 2.70 -16.84 1.31
C GLU A 21 4.11 -16.53 1.79
N GLY A 22 4.73 -15.47 1.28
CA GLY A 22 6.03 -14.99 1.73
C GLY A 22 6.02 -14.64 3.22
N ILE A 23 5.09 -13.76 3.64
CA ILE A 23 4.94 -13.34 5.05
C ILE A 23 4.74 -14.56 5.96
N LEU A 24 3.82 -15.46 5.58
CA LEU A 24 3.49 -16.65 6.34
C LEU A 24 4.67 -17.63 6.43
N ALA A 25 5.38 -17.88 5.32
CA ALA A 25 6.58 -18.72 5.31
C ALA A 25 7.68 -18.16 6.22
N GLY A 26 7.86 -16.84 6.23
CA GLY A 26 8.76 -16.16 7.16
C GLY A 26 8.36 -16.36 8.62
N ALA A 27 7.08 -16.17 8.94
CA ALA A 27 6.53 -16.33 10.29
C ALA A 27 6.69 -17.77 10.82
N LEU A 28 6.33 -18.76 9.99
CA LEU A 28 6.41 -20.19 10.35
C LEU A 28 7.85 -20.66 10.57
N ALA A 29 8.78 -20.28 9.68
CA ALA A 29 10.18 -20.64 9.83
C ALA A 29 10.79 -19.95 11.07
N ARG A 30 10.38 -18.72 11.38
CA ARG A 30 10.88 -17.94 12.53
C ARG A 30 10.60 -18.62 13.89
N ILE A 31 9.49 -19.36 13.99
CA ILE A 31 9.14 -20.17 15.17
C ILE A 31 9.64 -21.63 15.08
N GLY A 32 10.49 -21.94 14.10
CA GLY A 32 11.18 -23.23 13.97
C GLY A 32 10.41 -24.33 13.24
N LYS A 33 9.33 -24.01 12.51
CA LYS A 33 8.64 -25.00 11.66
C LYS A 33 9.49 -25.38 10.45
N LYS A 34 9.43 -26.64 10.03
CA LYS A 34 10.02 -27.08 8.75
C LYS A 34 9.14 -26.64 7.59
N VAL A 35 9.61 -25.64 6.84
CA VAL A 35 8.88 -25.02 5.73
C VAL A 35 9.46 -25.45 4.39
N LEU A 36 8.60 -25.93 3.48
CA LEU A 36 8.91 -26.12 2.07
C LEU A 36 8.08 -25.17 1.23
N HIS A 37 8.71 -24.32 0.43
CA HIS A 37 8.06 -23.28 -0.35
C HIS A 37 8.35 -23.48 -1.84
N LEU A 38 7.30 -23.78 -2.60
CA LEU A 38 7.37 -24.17 -4.01
C LEU A 38 6.66 -23.13 -4.88
N ASP A 39 7.19 -22.87 -6.07
CA ASP A 39 6.50 -22.10 -7.11
C ASP A 39 6.78 -22.70 -8.48
N GLN A 40 5.76 -22.82 -9.33
CA GLN A 40 5.92 -23.27 -10.71
C GLN A 40 6.53 -22.18 -11.60
N ASN A 41 6.46 -20.92 -11.19
CA ASN A 41 7.07 -19.79 -11.89
C ASN A 41 8.60 -19.78 -11.78
N ASP A 42 9.26 -19.10 -12.71
CA ASP A 42 10.71 -18.80 -12.65
C ASP A 42 11.06 -17.51 -11.90
N TYR A 43 10.06 -16.90 -11.24
CA TYR A 43 10.16 -15.66 -10.49
C TYR A 43 9.40 -15.76 -9.15
N TYR A 44 9.68 -14.81 -8.25
CA TYR A 44 8.96 -14.65 -6.98
C TYR A 44 7.79 -13.69 -7.09
N GLY A 45 6.85 -13.76 -6.15
CA GLY A 45 5.78 -12.78 -5.98
C GLY A 45 4.45 -13.20 -6.58
N SER A 46 4.39 -14.24 -7.42
CA SER A 46 3.16 -14.74 -8.04
C SER A 46 2.29 -13.60 -8.63
N ASN A 47 1.13 -13.29 -8.05
CA ASN A 47 0.23 -12.19 -8.47
C ASN A 47 0.66 -10.78 -7.99
N TYR A 48 1.75 -10.69 -7.23
CA TYR A 48 2.45 -9.47 -6.81
C TYR A 48 3.84 -9.35 -7.46
N ALA A 49 4.10 -10.09 -8.55
CA ALA A 49 5.38 -10.03 -9.23
C ALA A 49 5.67 -8.66 -9.87
N SER A 50 6.95 -8.30 -9.93
CA SER A 50 7.47 -7.13 -10.63
C SER A 50 8.49 -7.60 -11.66
N PHE A 51 8.45 -7.03 -12.87
CA PHE A 51 9.23 -7.56 -14.00
C PHE A 51 10.06 -6.51 -14.74
N PRO A 52 11.26 -6.88 -15.20
CA PRO A 52 11.91 -6.25 -16.35
C PRO A 52 10.99 -6.28 -17.59
N LEU A 53 11.12 -5.30 -18.48
CA LEU A 53 10.22 -5.15 -19.64
C LEU A 53 10.07 -6.43 -20.48
N THR A 54 11.18 -7.10 -20.81
CA THR A 54 11.17 -8.34 -21.61
C THR A 54 10.41 -9.46 -20.90
N GLN A 55 10.59 -9.61 -19.58
CA GLN A 55 9.89 -10.63 -18.81
C GLN A 55 8.41 -10.27 -18.64
N PHE A 56 8.08 -8.98 -18.49
CA PHE A 56 6.70 -8.50 -18.47
C PHE A 56 5.97 -8.84 -19.77
N LEU A 57 6.60 -8.60 -20.93
CA LEU A 57 6.03 -8.94 -22.24
C LEU A 57 5.77 -10.45 -22.39
N ARG A 58 6.68 -11.31 -21.88
CA ARG A 58 6.47 -12.77 -21.85
C ARG A 58 5.30 -13.14 -20.93
N TRP A 59 5.23 -12.52 -19.76
CA TRP A 59 4.16 -12.72 -18.79
C TRP A 59 2.78 -12.34 -19.37
N THR A 60 2.67 -11.20 -20.07
CA THR A 60 1.39 -10.78 -20.71
C THR A 60 0.87 -11.74 -21.78
N LYS A 61 1.74 -12.59 -22.31
CA LYS A 61 1.41 -13.64 -23.30
C LYS A 61 1.08 -14.99 -22.65
N ASN A 62 1.11 -15.08 -21.31
CA ASN A 62 1.00 -16.31 -20.54
C ASN A 62 1.97 -17.40 -21.04
N GLU A 63 3.20 -17.03 -21.37
CA GLU A 63 4.20 -18.00 -21.82
C GLU A 63 4.46 -19.06 -20.74
N ALA A 64 4.27 -20.33 -21.10
CA ALA A 64 4.52 -21.44 -20.19
C ALA A 64 6.03 -21.56 -19.87
N ILE A 65 6.33 -21.75 -18.59
CA ILE A 65 7.70 -21.98 -18.11
C ILE A 65 7.94 -23.48 -17.97
N ALA A 66 9.03 -23.96 -18.57
CA ALA A 66 9.44 -25.34 -18.41
C ALA A 66 9.85 -25.61 -16.94
N PRO A 67 9.38 -26.71 -16.32
CA PRO A 67 9.82 -27.11 -15.00
C PRO A 67 11.34 -27.30 -14.94
N ARG A 68 11.93 -27.08 -13.77
CA ARG A 68 13.35 -27.30 -13.55
C ARG A 68 13.68 -28.78 -13.71
N ASN A 69 14.59 -29.09 -14.63
CA ASN A 69 15.13 -30.43 -14.77
C ASN A 69 16.19 -30.68 -13.68
N PHE A 70 16.04 -31.78 -12.94
CA PHE A 70 16.98 -32.21 -11.90
C PHE A 70 17.71 -33.51 -12.25
N GLY A 71 17.48 -34.10 -13.44
CA GLY A 71 18.17 -35.30 -13.90
C GLY A 71 19.40 -34.99 -14.75
N ASP A 72 20.40 -35.87 -14.70
CA ASP A 72 21.38 -36.05 -15.77
C ASP A 72 20.66 -36.55 -17.04
N GLU A 73 21.22 -36.30 -18.24
CA GLU A 73 20.66 -36.58 -19.57
C GLU A 73 20.31 -38.07 -19.84
N LEU A 74 19.34 -38.67 -19.13
CA LEU A 74 18.84 -40.01 -19.42
C LEU A 74 17.33 -39.98 -19.66
N GLU A 75 17.05 -40.13 -20.96
CA GLU A 75 15.85 -40.63 -21.62
C GLU A 75 14.49 -40.02 -21.23
N ASN A 76 14.07 -39.14 -22.14
CA ASN A 76 12.74 -38.62 -22.36
C ASN A 76 11.73 -39.78 -22.55
N SER A 77 11.21 -40.34 -21.46
CA SER A 77 9.99 -41.14 -21.51
C SER A 77 8.80 -40.17 -21.57
N GLY A 78 8.19 -40.05 -22.75
CA GLY A 78 6.97 -39.27 -22.92
C GLY A 78 5.89 -39.77 -21.96
N LYS A 79 5.51 -38.92 -21.00
CA LYS A 79 4.40 -39.21 -20.08
C LYS A 79 3.16 -38.46 -20.57
N GLU A 80 2.07 -39.21 -20.73
CA GLU A 80 0.75 -38.69 -21.08
C GLU A 80 0.20 -37.73 -20.01
N PRO A 81 -0.66 -36.76 -20.38
CA PRO A 81 -1.31 -35.86 -19.44
C PRO A 81 -2.13 -36.63 -18.40
N VAL A 82 -1.94 -36.30 -17.12
CA VAL A 82 -2.59 -37.02 -16.01
C VAL A 82 -4.09 -36.69 -15.95
N ALA A 83 -4.92 -37.65 -16.34
CA ALA A 83 -6.32 -37.70 -15.92
C ALA A 83 -6.38 -38.01 -14.41
N ASN A 84 -7.42 -37.56 -13.69
CA ASN A 84 -7.67 -37.86 -12.27
C ASN A 84 -7.42 -39.35 -11.96
N ALA A 85 -6.22 -39.66 -11.49
CA ALA A 85 -5.80 -41.02 -11.22
C ALA A 85 -6.00 -41.27 -9.73
N THR A 86 -6.78 -42.30 -9.41
CA THR A 86 -6.91 -42.80 -8.05
C THR A 86 -5.94 -43.97 -7.91
N ALA A 87 -5.05 -43.90 -6.92
CA ALA A 87 -4.10 -44.96 -6.61
C ALA A 87 -4.36 -45.47 -5.20
N THR A 88 -4.49 -46.78 -5.04
CA THR A 88 -4.58 -47.43 -3.72
C THR A 88 -3.17 -47.85 -3.30
N ILE A 89 -2.65 -47.24 -2.23
CA ILE A 89 -1.34 -47.61 -1.66
C ILE A 89 -1.58 -48.06 -0.23
N GLY A 90 -1.48 -49.37 0.03
CA GLY A 90 -1.80 -49.94 1.33
C GLY A 90 -3.30 -49.89 1.64
N THR A 91 -3.68 -49.32 2.79
CA THR A 91 -5.09 -49.11 3.18
C THR A 91 -5.68 -47.78 2.70
N ALA A 92 -4.86 -46.79 2.33
CA ALA A 92 -5.33 -45.45 1.97
C ALA A 92 -5.65 -45.34 0.46
N THR A 93 -6.77 -44.69 0.14
CA THR A 93 -7.17 -44.39 -1.23
C THR A 93 -6.75 -42.96 -1.57
N LEU A 94 -5.69 -42.82 -2.37
CA LEU A 94 -5.12 -41.53 -2.76
C LEU A 94 -5.73 -41.06 -4.08
N GLN A 95 -6.22 -39.82 -4.08
CA GLN A 95 -6.71 -39.12 -5.26
C GLN A 95 -5.72 -38.03 -5.67
N MET A 96 -5.31 -38.04 -6.94
CA MET A 96 -4.52 -36.96 -7.52
C MET A 96 -5.44 -35.81 -7.95
N LEU A 97 -5.14 -34.60 -7.48
CA LEU A 97 -5.80 -33.36 -7.88
C LEU A 97 -4.85 -32.56 -8.78
N PRO A 98 -5.02 -32.57 -10.12
CA PRO A 98 -4.09 -31.93 -11.04
C PRO A 98 -3.93 -30.45 -10.73
N MET A 99 -2.69 -29.99 -10.58
CA MET A 99 -2.38 -28.60 -10.32
C MET A 99 -2.63 -27.77 -11.57
N GLN A 100 -3.54 -26.80 -11.46
CA GLN A 100 -3.78 -25.81 -12.48
C GLN A 100 -3.83 -24.44 -11.84
N ASN A 101 -2.93 -23.56 -12.26
CA ASN A 101 -2.94 -22.15 -11.87
C ASN A 101 -4.03 -21.43 -12.67
N SER A 102 -5.01 -20.81 -11.98
CA SER A 102 -6.10 -20.07 -12.62
C SER A 102 -5.75 -18.63 -12.99
N PHE A 103 -4.61 -18.10 -12.54
CA PHE A 103 -4.20 -16.71 -12.73
C PHE A 103 -3.75 -16.46 -14.17
N GLU A 104 -4.56 -15.71 -14.92
CA GLU A 104 -4.28 -15.42 -16.33
C GLU A 104 -4.27 -13.92 -16.63
N CYS A 105 -3.39 -13.52 -17.56
CA CYS A 105 -3.40 -12.19 -18.18
C CYS A 105 -4.16 -12.24 -19.51
N ARG A 106 -5.14 -11.35 -19.70
CA ARG A 106 -5.93 -11.21 -20.92
C ARG A 106 -5.53 -9.93 -21.62
N LEU A 107 -4.53 -10.03 -22.48
CA LEU A 107 -4.02 -8.90 -23.25
C LEU A 107 -5.09 -8.31 -24.18
N LEU A 108 -5.28 -6.99 -24.12
CA LEU A 108 -6.18 -6.23 -24.99
C LEU A 108 -5.40 -5.47 -26.07
N GLU A 109 -4.32 -4.80 -25.69
CA GLU A 109 -3.46 -4.03 -26.60
C GLU A 109 -2.02 -4.03 -26.08
N GLU A 110 -1.06 -4.07 -27.01
CA GLU A 110 0.35 -3.80 -26.77
C GLU A 110 0.90 -2.99 -27.95
N GLY A 111 1.68 -1.95 -27.67
CA GLY A 111 2.27 -1.13 -28.73
C GLY A 111 3.40 -0.23 -28.26
N PHE A 112 4.42 -0.09 -29.11
CA PHE A 112 5.48 0.90 -29.00
C PHE A 112 5.18 2.08 -29.94
N SER A 113 5.73 3.26 -29.65
CA SER A 113 5.57 4.42 -30.54
C SER A 113 6.17 4.17 -31.92
N ASP A 114 7.34 3.55 -31.97
CA ASP A 114 8.11 3.27 -33.16
C ASP A 114 9.18 2.19 -32.89
N ASP A 115 9.75 1.63 -33.96
CA ASP A 115 10.73 0.54 -33.87
C ASP A 115 12.04 0.95 -33.18
N ALA A 116 12.47 2.21 -33.30
CA ALA A 116 13.70 2.68 -32.66
C ALA A 116 13.51 2.79 -31.14
N THR A 117 12.38 3.35 -30.70
CA THR A 117 11.99 3.39 -29.28
C THR A 117 11.84 1.98 -28.73
N LYS A 118 11.24 1.05 -29.48
CA LYS A 118 11.16 -0.37 -29.07
C LYS A 118 12.53 -0.97 -28.81
N GLU A 119 13.48 -0.79 -29.72
CA GLU A 119 14.84 -1.29 -29.56
C GLU A 119 15.52 -0.67 -28.32
N GLU A 120 15.38 0.64 -28.12
CA GLU A 120 15.93 1.35 -26.96
C GLU A 120 15.39 0.79 -25.63
N LEU A 121 14.06 0.65 -25.51
CA LEU A 121 13.43 0.19 -24.28
C LEU A 121 13.76 -1.27 -23.98
N LEU A 122 13.84 -2.12 -25.01
CA LEU A 122 14.24 -3.53 -24.85
C LEU A 122 15.72 -3.66 -24.44
N GLN A 123 16.62 -2.85 -25.00
CA GLN A 123 18.02 -2.81 -24.56
C GLN A 123 18.15 -2.40 -23.09
N LYS A 124 17.25 -1.54 -22.61
CA LYS A 124 17.19 -1.08 -21.21
C LYS A 124 16.21 -1.89 -20.36
N SER A 125 15.85 -3.11 -20.78
CA SER A 125 14.81 -3.91 -20.13
C SER A 125 15.05 -4.13 -18.64
N SER A 126 16.30 -4.29 -18.19
CA SER A 126 16.65 -4.54 -16.78
C SER A 126 16.48 -3.33 -15.87
N HIS A 127 16.32 -2.13 -16.43
CA HIS A 127 16.05 -0.90 -15.66
C HIS A 127 14.56 -0.70 -15.39
N PHE A 128 13.72 -1.62 -15.86
CA PHE A 128 12.30 -1.63 -15.56
C PHE A 128 12.02 -2.55 -14.37
N SER A 129 11.12 -2.09 -13.51
CA SER A 129 10.39 -2.95 -12.59
C SER A 129 8.91 -2.63 -12.69
N ILE A 130 8.22 -3.43 -13.52
CA ILE A 130 6.81 -3.26 -13.84
C ILE A 130 6.01 -4.21 -12.96
N ASP A 131 5.26 -3.65 -12.01
CA ASP A 131 4.37 -4.43 -11.16
C ASP A 131 3.18 -4.96 -11.96
N VAL A 132 2.86 -6.24 -11.78
CA VAL A 132 1.60 -6.81 -12.25
C VAL A 132 0.43 -6.16 -11.48
N ASN A 133 0.62 -5.95 -10.18
CA ASN A 133 -0.34 -5.34 -9.27
C ASN A 133 0.36 -4.28 -8.40
N PRO A 134 0.50 -3.02 -8.86
CA PRO A 134 1.11 -1.92 -8.13
C PRO A 134 0.31 -1.64 -6.87
N ARG A 135 1.04 -1.66 -5.76
CA ARG A 135 0.55 -1.30 -4.44
C ARG A 135 1.52 -0.28 -3.86
N LEU A 136 0.97 0.60 -3.03
CA LEU A 136 1.73 1.53 -2.20
C LEU A 136 1.59 1.07 -0.75
N MET A 137 2.44 1.58 0.14
CA MET A 137 2.29 1.35 1.57
C MET A 137 2.06 2.68 2.27
N LEU A 138 1.05 2.77 3.11
CA LEU A 138 0.94 3.86 4.07
C LEU A 138 2.02 3.69 5.13
N SER A 139 2.69 4.79 5.46
CA SER A 139 3.82 4.79 6.40
C SER A 139 3.46 4.23 7.79
N SER A 140 2.20 4.34 8.21
CA SER A 140 1.69 3.84 9.49
C SER A 140 0.85 2.56 9.38
N GLU A 141 1.01 1.79 8.30
CA GLU A 141 0.46 0.44 8.19
C GLU A 141 1.11 -0.55 9.16
N GLN A 142 0.35 -1.56 9.59
CA GLN A 142 0.87 -2.61 10.47
C GLN A 142 1.95 -3.44 9.78
N LEU A 143 1.90 -3.56 8.45
CA LEU A 143 2.95 -4.20 7.67
C LEU A 143 4.29 -3.46 7.81
N VAL A 144 4.30 -2.12 7.86
CA VAL A 144 5.53 -1.35 8.03
C VAL A 144 6.14 -1.62 9.40
N GLU A 145 5.34 -1.67 10.47
CA GLU A 145 5.81 -2.10 11.80
C GLU A 145 6.36 -3.53 11.78
N THR A 146 5.70 -4.42 11.05
CA THR A 146 6.13 -5.80 10.90
C THR A 146 7.49 -5.88 10.21
N LEU A 147 7.72 -5.07 9.17
CA LEU A 147 9.01 -4.99 8.47
C LEU A 147 10.13 -4.51 9.39
N ILE A 148 9.85 -3.50 10.22
CA ILE A 148 10.82 -2.94 11.19
C ILE A 148 11.14 -3.97 12.27
N THR A 149 10.12 -4.46 12.98
CA THR A 149 10.29 -5.35 14.14
C THR A 149 10.90 -6.70 13.77
N SER A 150 10.47 -7.31 12.65
CA SER A 150 11.02 -8.58 12.17
C SER A 150 12.45 -8.46 11.59
N GLY A 151 12.92 -7.23 11.33
CA GLY A 151 14.22 -6.97 10.71
C GLY A 151 14.27 -7.25 9.21
N VAL A 152 13.12 -7.52 8.56
CA VAL A 152 12.99 -7.70 7.11
C VAL A 152 13.20 -6.38 6.36
N GLY A 153 12.85 -5.25 6.97
CA GLY A 153 13.03 -3.91 6.40
C GLY A 153 14.49 -3.60 6.00
N ARG A 154 15.48 -4.32 6.53
CA ARG A 154 16.91 -4.17 6.16
C ARG A 154 17.23 -4.61 4.73
N TYR A 155 16.36 -5.40 4.11
CA TYR A 155 16.53 -5.85 2.72
C TYR A 155 15.89 -4.87 1.71
N LEU A 156 15.23 -3.83 2.20
CA LEU A 156 14.32 -3.00 1.43
C LEU A 156 14.71 -1.55 1.56
N GLU A 157 14.52 -0.82 0.47
CA GLU A 157 14.56 0.63 0.45
C GLU A 157 13.23 1.16 -0.07
N PHE A 158 12.86 2.36 0.35
CA PHE A 158 11.59 2.98 -0.03
C PHE A 158 11.75 4.37 -0.61
N ALA A 159 10.94 4.65 -1.62
CA ALA A 159 10.76 5.95 -2.23
C ALA A 159 9.43 6.53 -1.75
N ALA A 160 9.42 7.78 -1.29
CA ALA A 160 8.17 8.44 -0.97
C ALA A 160 7.44 8.90 -2.23
N ILE A 161 6.12 8.77 -2.23
CA ILE A 161 5.27 9.41 -3.23
C ILE A 161 5.22 10.91 -2.90
N GLU A 162 5.52 11.77 -3.86
CA GLU A 162 5.73 13.20 -3.59
C GLU A 162 4.42 13.96 -3.45
N ARG A 163 3.40 13.55 -4.22
CA ARG A 163 2.11 14.25 -4.32
C ARG A 163 0.98 13.27 -4.61
N THR A 164 -0.20 13.57 -4.08
CA THR A 164 -1.47 12.91 -4.42
C THR A 164 -2.34 13.90 -5.19
N TYR A 165 -2.95 13.46 -6.28
CA TYR A 165 -3.82 14.26 -7.14
C TYR A 165 -5.20 13.62 -7.27
N VAL A 166 -6.19 14.45 -7.61
CA VAL A 166 -7.55 14.02 -7.90
C VAL A 166 -8.01 14.63 -9.22
N HIS A 167 -8.64 13.81 -10.06
CA HIS A 167 -9.31 14.32 -11.24
C HIS A 167 -10.70 14.85 -10.86
N PHE A 168 -10.95 16.11 -11.20
CA PHE A 168 -12.28 16.68 -11.20
C PHE A 168 -12.53 17.37 -12.53
N GLN A 169 -13.72 17.16 -13.06
CA GLN A 169 -14.15 17.84 -14.26
C GLN A 169 -14.17 19.36 -14.06
N PRO A 170 -13.82 20.13 -15.11
CA PRO A 170 -13.98 21.56 -15.07
C PRO A 170 -15.47 21.88 -14.97
N SER A 171 -15.83 22.80 -14.07
CA SER A 171 -17.21 23.29 -14.01
C SER A 171 -17.62 23.81 -15.38
N THR A 172 -18.87 23.60 -15.79
CA THR A 172 -19.52 24.02 -17.06
C THR A 172 -19.45 25.51 -17.42
N LYS A 173 -18.61 26.29 -16.75
CA LYS A 173 -18.28 27.66 -17.15
C LYS A 173 -17.50 27.62 -18.47
N PRO A 174 -18.00 28.27 -19.53
CA PRO A 174 -17.19 28.50 -20.70
C PRO A 174 -16.08 29.49 -20.30
N GLU A 175 -14.88 29.24 -20.81
CA GLU A 175 -13.67 30.06 -20.66
C GLU A 175 -12.84 29.81 -19.38
N GLY A 176 -11.73 29.07 -19.54
CA GLY A 176 -10.48 29.38 -18.85
C GLY A 176 -9.69 28.22 -18.25
N ASP A 177 -10.33 27.17 -17.74
CA ASP A 177 -9.61 26.12 -17.00
C ASP A 177 -9.68 24.76 -17.72
N THR A 178 -8.62 24.46 -18.47
CA THR A 178 -8.42 23.17 -19.14
C THR A 178 -7.73 22.15 -18.23
N ASP A 179 -7.23 22.57 -17.05
CA ASP A 179 -6.65 21.64 -16.09
C ASP A 179 -7.77 20.97 -15.27
N THR A 180 -7.76 19.64 -15.28
CA THR A 180 -8.78 18.80 -14.64
C THR A 180 -8.21 18.00 -13.47
N VAL A 181 -6.92 18.16 -13.19
CA VAL A 181 -6.21 17.39 -12.17
C VAL A 181 -5.72 18.35 -11.09
N TRP A 182 -6.14 18.08 -9.85
CA TRP A 182 -5.94 18.97 -8.72
C TRP A 182 -5.10 18.28 -7.65
N GLU A 183 -4.16 19.01 -7.07
CA GLU A 183 -3.36 18.49 -5.95
C GLU A 183 -4.23 18.34 -4.69
N VAL A 184 -4.19 17.16 -4.08
CA VAL A 184 -4.87 16.86 -2.82
C VAL A 184 -4.04 17.43 -1.66
N PRO A 185 -4.57 18.38 -0.88
CA PRO A 185 -3.82 18.96 0.23
C PRO A 185 -3.52 17.94 1.33
N CYS A 186 -2.24 17.68 1.59
CA CYS A 186 -1.81 16.68 2.57
C CYS A 186 -1.31 17.29 3.89
N SER A 187 -0.97 18.58 3.91
CA SER A 187 -0.54 19.28 5.13
C SER A 187 -1.38 20.52 5.41
N LYS A 188 -1.28 21.06 6.64
CA LYS A 188 -1.88 22.35 6.99
C LYS A 188 -1.46 23.44 5.99
N LYS A 189 -0.17 23.46 5.62
CA LYS A 189 0.39 24.41 4.65
C LYS A 189 -0.31 24.26 3.29
N ASP A 190 -0.47 23.03 2.81
CA ASP A 190 -1.08 22.76 1.51
C ASP A 190 -2.56 23.14 1.51
N VAL A 191 -3.28 22.88 2.61
CA VAL A 191 -4.68 23.29 2.75
C VAL A 191 -4.80 24.80 2.67
N PHE A 192 -3.90 25.55 3.31
CA PHE A 192 -3.88 27.01 3.21
C PHE A 192 -3.55 27.50 1.80
N GLN A 193 -2.59 26.86 1.11
CA GLN A 193 -2.14 27.25 -0.23
C GLN A 193 -3.05 26.78 -1.37
N SER A 194 -3.93 25.80 -1.12
CA SER A 194 -4.76 25.17 -2.13
C SER A 194 -5.69 26.18 -2.83
N LYS A 195 -5.70 26.13 -4.16
CA LYS A 195 -6.65 26.88 -5.01
C LYS A 195 -7.96 26.11 -5.23
N LEU A 196 -7.97 24.80 -4.95
CA LEU A 196 -9.14 23.94 -5.09
C LEU A 196 -10.25 24.28 -4.09
N LEU A 197 -9.89 24.79 -2.91
CA LEU A 197 -10.80 24.94 -1.77
C LEU A 197 -11.08 26.41 -1.43
N GLY A 198 -12.35 26.73 -1.18
CA GLY A 198 -12.74 28.01 -0.59
C GLY A 198 -12.31 28.13 0.88
N MET A 199 -12.37 29.33 1.47
CA MET A 199 -11.98 29.54 2.87
C MET A 199 -12.80 28.71 3.87
N VAL A 200 -14.11 28.57 3.62
CA VAL A 200 -15.02 27.78 4.47
C VAL A 200 -14.67 26.29 4.39
N GLU A 201 -14.49 25.78 3.17
CA GLU A 201 -14.12 24.38 2.89
C GLU A 201 -12.78 24.03 3.54
N LYS A 202 -11.78 24.92 3.47
CA LYS A 202 -10.50 24.74 4.17
C LYS A 202 -10.69 24.57 5.68
N ARG A 203 -11.55 25.39 6.30
CA ARG A 203 -11.83 25.30 7.74
C ARG A 203 -12.56 24.01 8.10
N GLN A 204 -13.54 23.59 7.30
CA GLN A 204 -14.29 22.36 7.52
C GLN A 204 -13.39 21.12 7.38
N LEU A 205 -12.57 21.05 6.33
CA LEU A 205 -11.61 19.97 6.12
C LEU A 205 -10.61 19.88 7.28
N MET A 206 -10.03 21.01 7.70
CA MET A 206 -9.11 21.02 8.85
C MET A 206 -9.77 20.56 10.14
N LYS A 207 -11.02 20.98 10.40
CA LYS A 207 -11.79 20.53 11.57
C LYS A 207 -12.02 19.03 11.52
N PHE A 208 -12.36 18.49 10.34
CA PHE A 208 -12.57 17.06 10.14
C PHE A 208 -11.29 16.24 10.33
N LEU A 209 -10.19 16.58 9.63
CA LEU A 209 -8.93 15.84 9.74
C LEU A 209 -8.39 15.81 11.18
N GLN A 210 -8.52 16.92 11.89
CA GLN A 210 -8.15 17.02 13.29
C GLN A 210 -9.03 16.17 14.21
N PHE A 211 -10.33 16.14 13.94
CA PHE A 211 -11.24 15.25 14.63
C PHE A 211 -10.84 13.78 14.41
N VAL A 212 -10.54 13.37 13.17
CA VAL A 212 -10.16 11.99 12.87
C VAL A 212 -8.87 11.60 13.58
N ALA A 213 -7.88 12.49 13.62
CA ALA A 213 -6.64 12.25 14.36
C ALA A 213 -6.90 12.00 15.85
N ASP A 214 -7.72 12.85 16.49
CA ASP A 214 -8.10 12.69 17.91
C ASP A 214 -8.94 11.41 18.13
N TYR A 215 -9.85 11.09 17.21
CA TYR A 215 -10.72 9.93 17.26
C TYR A 215 -9.91 8.62 17.18
N GLY A 216 -8.96 8.54 16.26
CA GLY A 216 -8.14 7.34 16.10
C GLY A 216 -7.27 7.03 17.32
N GLU A 217 -6.65 8.03 17.94
CA GLU A 217 -5.86 7.79 19.16
C GLU A 217 -6.71 7.28 20.32
N THR A 218 -7.89 7.85 20.50
CA THR A 218 -8.79 7.49 21.62
C THR A 218 -9.52 6.17 21.40
N HIS A 219 -10.03 5.93 20.19
CA HIS A 219 -10.95 4.83 19.91
C HIS A 219 -10.33 3.66 19.15
N ILE A 220 -9.21 3.87 18.44
CA ILE A 220 -8.51 2.82 17.68
C ILE A 220 -7.27 2.35 18.43
N LEU A 221 -6.43 3.28 18.91
CA LEU A 221 -5.21 2.94 19.66
C LEU A 221 -5.44 2.81 21.17
N HIS A 222 -6.63 3.16 21.67
CA HIS A 222 -6.97 3.17 23.11
C HIS A 222 -6.00 3.98 23.98
N GLU A 223 -5.40 5.03 23.41
CA GLU A 223 -4.50 5.92 24.15
C GLU A 223 -5.27 7.06 24.82
N ASP A 224 -4.90 7.40 26.05
CA ASP A 224 -5.51 8.54 26.74
C ASP A 224 -4.88 9.86 26.27
N VAL A 225 -5.48 10.43 25.23
CA VAL A 225 -5.12 11.74 24.64
C VAL A 225 -5.16 12.88 25.67
N LYS A 226 -5.81 12.71 26.83
CA LYS A 226 -5.85 13.72 27.90
C LYS A 226 -4.57 13.74 28.75
N THR A 227 -3.81 12.65 28.78
CA THR A 227 -2.58 12.53 29.59
C THR A 227 -1.31 12.93 28.83
N LYS A 228 -1.37 12.97 27.49
CA LYS A 228 -0.23 13.34 26.64
C LYS A 228 -0.18 14.86 26.40
N ASN A 229 1.01 15.45 26.57
CA ASN A 229 1.27 16.88 26.32
C ASN A 229 1.16 17.23 24.83
N GLU A 230 0.86 18.49 24.49
CA GLU A 230 0.74 18.95 23.09
C GLU A 230 1.99 18.67 22.23
N ARG A 231 3.17 18.62 22.86
CA ARG A 231 4.45 18.34 22.19
C ARG A 231 4.65 16.86 21.87
N SER A 232 4.17 15.96 22.74
CA SER A 232 4.20 14.51 22.48
C SER A 232 3.07 14.09 21.54
N LEU A 233 1.91 14.76 21.62
CA LEU A 233 0.84 14.63 20.64
C LEU A 233 1.23 15.22 19.27
N ALA A 234 2.07 16.25 19.20
CA ALA A 234 2.52 16.84 17.94
C ALA A 234 3.77 16.17 17.34
N LEU A 235 4.47 15.31 18.09
CA LEU A 235 5.61 14.56 17.57
C LEU A 235 5.10 13.58 16.51
N GLY A 236 5.59 13.69 15.27
CA GLY A 236 5.13 12.88 14.14
C GLY A 236 3.82 13.33 13.48
N ARG A 237 3.17 14.42 13.93
CA ARG A 237 1.96 14.96 13.28
C ARG A 237 2.26 16.09 12.30
N ALA A 238 1.67 16.01 11.10
CA ALA A 238 1.63 17.14 10.16
C ALA A 238 0.66 18.28 10.59
N LEU A 239 -0.29 18.02 11.51
CA LEU A 239 -1.35 18.96 11.90
C LEU A 239 -1.31 19.28 13.41
N LYS A 240 -1.03 20.54 13.77
CA LYS A 240 -1.07 21.01 15.19
C LYS A 240 -2.50 21.11 15.74
N ARG A 241 -2.70 20.61 16.97
CA ARG A 241 -3.94 20.74 17.77
C ARG A 241 -4.25 22.21 18.11
N PRO A 242 -5.51 22.68 18.20
CA PRO A 242 -5.86 24.01 18.66
C PRO A 242 -5.94 24.02 20.18
N GLN A 243 -5.41 25.06 20.82
CA GLN A 243 -5.23 25.14 22.28
C GLN A 243 -6.50 25.18 23.13
N ASN A 244 -7.71 25.17 22.55
CA ASN A 244 -8.97 25.25 23.30
C ASN A 244 -10.00 24.26 22.72
N LYS A 245 -10.25 23.13 23.38
CA LYS A 245 -11.35 22.21 23.03
C LYS A 245 -12.24 21.97 24.25
N ALA A 246 -13.55 22.05 24.04
CA ALA A 246 -14.58 21.62 25.00
C ALA A 246 -14.48 20.10 25.26
N SER A 247 -15.06 19.64 26.37
CA SER A 247 -15.04 18.27 26.86
C SER A 247 -15.45 17.24 25.78
N GLN A 248 -14.56 16.28 25.50
CA GLN A 248 -14.73 15.18 24.53
C GLN A 248 -16.05 14.40 24.66
N ALA A 249 -16.62 14.33 25.87
CA ALA A 249 -17.80 13.52 26.18
C ALA A 249 -19.09 13.93 25.43
N ASP A 250 -19.28 15.22 25.12
CA ASP A 250 -20.48 15.67 24.39
C ASP A 250 -20.39 15.32 22.89
N THR A 251 -19.17 15.16 22.35
CA THR A 251 -18.96 14.90 20.92
C THR A 251 -19.17 13.42 20.57
N ASP A 252 -18.88 12.50 21.49
CA ASP A 252 -19.01 11.06 21.25
C ASP A 252 -20.49 10.60 21.23
N ALA A 253 -21.36 11.25 22.02
CA ALA A 253 -22.79 10.95 22.04
C ALA A 253 -23.51 11.36 20.74
N GLU A 254 -23.16 12.51 20.17
CA GLU A 254 -23.68 12.96 18.88
C GLU A 254 -23.14 12.11 17.71
N LEU A 255 -21.90 11.64 17.82
CA LEU A 255 -21.24 10.82 16.80
C LEU A 255 -21.82 9.40 16.73
N ALA A 256 -22.21 8.82 17.87
CA ALA A 256 -22.73 7.46 17.95
C ALA A 256 -23.93 7.21 17.01
N ALA A 257 -24.75 8.24 16.76
CA ALA A 257 -25.88 8.18 15.84
C ALA A 257 -25.50 7.97 14.36
N TYR A 258 -24.22 8.19 14.01
CA TYR A 258 -23.73 8.12 12.63
C TYR A 258 -22.77 6.95 12.38
N LEU A 259 -22.21 6.31 13.41
CA LEU A 259 -21.11 5.34 13.26
C LEU A 259 -21.45 4.13 12.38
N ASP A 260 -22.69 3.67 12.47
CA ASP A 260 -23.18 2.51 11.70
C ASP A 260 -23.89 2.92 10.40
N ASN A 261 -24.02 4.23 10.15
CA ASN A 261 -24.58 4.78 8.92
C ASN A 261 -23.50 4.91 7.82
N PRO A 262 -23.89 5.16 6.56
CA PRO A 262 -22.94 5.39 5.48
C PRO A 262 -22.00 6.54 5.81
N PHE A 263 -20.71 6.36 5.53
CA PHE A 263 -19.67 7.33 5.88
C PHE A 263 -19.95 8.73 5.31
N GLN A 264 -20.51 8.81 4.11
CA GLN A 264 -20.89 10.08 3.49
C GLN A 264 -21.94 10.85 4.28
N GLU A 265 -22.86 10.16 4.96
CA GLU A 265 -23.87 10.80 5.79
C GLU A 265 -23.23 11.54 6.96
N LEU A 266 -22.19 10.95 7.57
CA LEU A 266 -21.39 11.63 8.59
C LEU A 266 -20.68 12.86 8.01
N LEU A 267 -20.06 12.72 6.84
CA LEU A 267 -19.33 13.82 6.19
C LEU A 267 -20.26 14.99 5.83
N GLU A 268 -21.45 14.69 5.33
CA GLU A 268 -22.46 15.68 4.93
C GLU A 268 -23.17 16.30 6.14
N LYS A 269 -23.81 15.48 6.99
CA LYS A 269 -24.72 16.00 8.02
C LYS A 269 -24.00 16.53 9.25
N HIS A 270 -22.91 15.88 9.67
CA HIS A 270 -22.19 16.29 10.89
C HIS A 270 -21.05 17.29 10.56
N PHE A 271 -20.25 17.00 9.53
CA PHE A 271 -19.11 17.86 9.18
C PHE A 271 -19.41 18.93 8.12
N ASN A 272 -20.57 18.87 7.46
CA ASN A 272 -20.99 19.83 6.43
C ASN A 272 -20.00 19.95 5.27
N LEU A 273 -19.35 18.85 4.89
CA LEU A 273 -18.40 18.83 3.78
C LEU A 273 -19.13 18.88 2.43
N SER A 274 -18.61 19.69 1.50
CA SER A 274 -19.11 19.75 0.12
C SER A 274 -18.92 18.40 -0.60
N SER A 275 -19.74 18.11 -1.62
CA SER A 275 -19.64 16.86 -2.39
C SER A 275 -18.22 16.63 -2.94
N LYS A 276 -17.53 17.69 -3.39
CA LYS A 276 -16.13 17.62 -3.84
C LYS A 276 -15.20 17.16 -2.71
N LEU A 277 -15.31 17.76 -1.53
CA LEU A 277 -14.51 17.36 -0.37
C LEU A 277 -14.83 15.93 0.09
N GLN A 278 -16.09 15.51 0.02
CA GLN A 278 -16.47 14.13 0.32
C GLN A 278 -15.75 13.16 -0.64
N GLN A 279 -15.71 13.45 -1.95
CA GLN A 279 -14.97 12.63 -2.90
C GLN A 279 -13.46 12.58 -2.59
N VAL A 280 -12.83 13.72 -2.24
CA VAL A 280 -11.42 13.74 -1.81
C VAL A 280 -11.21 12.85 -0.58
N VAL A 281 -12.03 13.03 0.46
CA VAL A 281 -11.90 12.28 1.72
C VAL A 281 -12.13 10.79 1.51
N VAL A 282 -13.15 10.40 0.75
CA VAL A 282 -13.50 8.98 0.55
C VAL A 282 -12.52 8.27 -0.37
N TYR A 283 -12.16 8.88 -1.51
CA TYR A 283 -11.41 8.19 -2.57
C TYR A 283 -9.90 8.47 -2.54
N CYS A 284 -9.46 9.67 -2.13
CA CYS A 284 -8.03 10.01 -2.11
C CYS A 284 -7.39 9.73 -0.74
N VAL A 285 -8.14 9.95 0.35
CA VAL A 285 -7.64 9.77 1.72
C VAL A 285 -8.07 8.41 2.28
N GLY A 286 -9.35 8.04 2.12
CA GLY A 286 -9.89 6.75 2.54
C GLY A 286 -9.63 5.61 1.56
N LEU A 287 -9.16 5.92 0.35
CA LEU A 287 -8.74 4.95 -0.68
C LEU A 287 -9.83 3.94 -1.08
N ALA A 288 -11.10 4.34 -0.95
CA ALA A 288 -12.22 3.51 -1.38
C ALA A 288 -12.19 3.31 -2.91
N SER A 289 -12.61 2.13 -3.37
CA SER A 289 -12.72 1.82 -4.81
C SER A 289 -14.15 1.89 -5.34
N PHE A 290 -15.14 1.67 -4.48
CA PHE A 290 -16.53 1.55 -4.89
C PHE A 290 -17.26 2.89 -4.83
N PRO A 291 -18.19 3.16 -5.76
CA PRO A 291 -19.09 4.29 -5.60
C PRO A 291 -19.94 4.05 -4.36
N ALA A 292 -20.11 5.11 -3.59
CA ALA A 292 -20.83 5.00 -2.33
C ALA A 292 -22.33 4.70 -2.50
N THR A 293 -22.88 4.89 -3.70
CA THR A 293 -24.23 4.45 -4.09
C THR A 293 -24.37 2.93 -4.07
N LYS A 294 -23.28 2.20 -4.38
CA LYS A 294 -23.27 0.73 -4.45
C LYS A 294 -22.66 0.07 -3.22
N ASN A 295 -21.69 0.71 -2.58
CA ASN A 295 -21.07 0.20 -1.36
C ASN A 295 -20.95 1.32 -0.33
N GLN A 296 -21.89 1.32 0.61
CA GLN A 296 -21.91 2.26 1.72
C GLN A 296 -20.91 1.81 2.78
N LEU A 297 -19.66 2.28 2.64
CA LEU A 297 -18.65 2.15 3.70
C LEU A 297 -19.26 2.69 5.01
N SER A 298 -19.22 1.91 6.09
CA SER A 298 -19.72 2.39 7.38
C SER A 298 -18.89 3.60 7.83
N ALA A 299 -19.48 4.51 8.59
CA ALA A 299 -18.74 5.66 9.08
C ALA A 299 -17.57 5.25 9.99
N ARG A 300 -17.71 4.15 10.74
CA ARG A 300 -16.62 3.56 11.53
C ARG A 300 -15.44 3.14 10.65
N ASP A 301 -15.69 2.39 9.59
CA ASP A 301 -14.64 1.92 8.68
C ASP A 301 -14.02 3.07 7.89
N GLY A 302 -14.84 4.05 7.49
CA GLY A 302 -14.39 5.28 6.84
C GLY A 302 -13.48 6.12 7.72
N LEU A 303 -13.84 6.32 8.99
CA LEU A 303 -13.00 7.02 9.97
C LEU A 303 -11.68 6.27 10.20
N ALA A 304 -11.71 4.94 10.31
CA ALA A 304 -10.50 4.13 10.44
C ALA A 304 -9.59 4.24 9.22
N ALA A 305 -10.15 4.19 8.00
CA ALA A 305 -9.38 4.34 6.76
C ALA A 305 -8.73 5.73 6.65
N VAL A 306 -9.48 6.80 6.94
CA VAL A 306 -8.95 8.17 6.93
C VAL A 306 -7.89 8.35 8.02
N TYR A 307 -8.08 7.78 9.21
CA TYR A 307 -7.10 7.84 10.28
C TYR A 307 -5.77 7.21 9.88
N ARG A 308 -5.77 6.04 9.22
CA ARG A 308 -4.53 5.41 8.73
C ARG A 308 -3.75 6.32 7.80
N TYR A 309 -4.42 7.01 6.88
CA TYR A 309 -3.79 7.99 6.01
C TYR A 309 -3.20 9.15 6.82
N VAL A 310 -4.01 9.79 7.68
CA VAL A 310 -3.58 10.94 8.48
C VAL A 310 -2.41 10.61 9.40
N ALA A 311 -2.42 9.43 10.03
CA ALA A 311 -1.34 8.95 10.88
C ALA A 311 -0.05 8.64 10.10
N SER A 312 -0.13 8.48 8.78
CA SER A 312 1.02 8.20 7.92
C SER A 312 1.72 9.46 7.44
N ILE A 313 1.02 10.59 7.38
CA ILE A 313 1.60 11.87 6.92
C ILE A 313 2.63 12.36 7.94
N GLY A 314 3.86 12.59 7.49
CA GLY A 314 4.90 13.14 8.36
C GLY A 314 5.67 12.08 9.16
N ARG A 315 5.32 10.79 9.05
CA ARG A 315 6.01 9.72 9.79
C ARG A 315 7.44 9.52 9.30
N PHE A 316 7.63 9.32 8.01
CA PHE A 316 8.96 9.23 7.38
C PHE A 316 9.23 10.39 6.44
N THR A 317 8.21 10.84 5.71
CA THR A 317 8.31 11.94 4.76
C THR A 317 7.10 12.87 4.88
N GLY A 318 7.07 13.95 4.10
CA GLY A 318 5.96 14.90 4.10
C GLY A 318 4.62 14.34 3.61
N THR A 319 4.60 13.12 3.06
CA THR A 319 3.40 12.44 2.51
C THR A 319 3.14 11.11 3.20
N ALA A 320 1.99 10.50 2.90
CA ALA A 320 1.55 9.26 3.54
C ALA A 320 2.18 7.99 2.96
N PHE A 321 2.49 7.98 1.66
CA PHE A 321 2.80 6.75 0.91
C PHE A 321 4.28 6.52 0.67
N LEU A 322 4.64 5.24 0.73
CA LEU A 322 5.92 4.67 0.35
C LEU A 322 5.73 3.68 -0.80
N ALA A 323 6.63 3.72 -1.77
CA ALA A 323 6.79 2.72 -2.81
C ALA A 323 8.10 1.97 -2.57
N PRO A 324 8.12 0.63 -2.55
CA PRO A 324 9.37 -0.12 -2.50
C PRO A 324 10.21 0.16 -3.76
N LEU A 325 11.51 0.37 -3.57
CA LEU A 325 12.44 0.43 -4.69
C LEU A 325 12.45 -0.93 -5.40
N TYR A 326 12.55 -0.92 -6.73
CA TYR A 326 12.50 -2.13 -7.57
C TYR A 326 11.15 -2.86 -7.56
N GLY A 327 10.07 -2.22 -7.11
CA GLY A 327 8.70 -2.75 -7.24
C GLY A 327 8.24 -3.59 -6.06
N ILE A 328 6.96 -3.94 -6.07
CA ILE A 328 6.27 -4.52 -4.90
C ILE A 328 6.73 -5.95 -4.56
N SER A 329 7.24 -6.69 -5.54
CA SER A 329 7.67 -8.08 -5.35
C SER A 329 8.87 -8.23 -4.41
N GLU A 330 9.67 -7.17 -4.22
CA GLU A 330 10.79 -7.17 -3.28
C GLU A 330 10.34 -7.43 -1.85
N LEU A 331 9.13 -7.01 -1.47
CA LEU A 331 8.55 -7.31 -0.17
C LEU A 331 8.34 -8.82 0.00
N ALA A 332 7.70 -9.48 -0.97
CA ALA A 332 7.48 -10.93 -0.94
C ALA A 332 8.80 -11.69 -0.91
N GLN A 333 9.77 -11.28 -1.74
CA GLN A 333 11.12 -11.85 -1.76
C GLN A 333 11.85 -11.69 -0.42
N SER A 334 11.70 -10.55 0.24
CA SER A 334 12.34 -10.26 1.53
C SER A 334 11.81 -11.17 2.65
N PHE A 335 10.51 -11.47 2.66
CA PHE A 335 9.96 -12.47 3.58
C PHE A 335 10.34 -13.90 3.20
N CYS A 336 10.44 -14.21 1.89
CA CYS A 336 10.98 -15.50 1.45
C CYS A 336 12.42 -15.69 1.92
N ARG A 337 13.24 -14.64 1.85
CA ARG A 337 14.60 -14.60 2.40
C ARG A 337 14.61 -14.82 3.91
N LEU A 338 13.69 -14.17 4.65
CA LEU A 338 13.55 -14.41 6.09
C LEU A 338 13.32 -15.90 6.36
N SER A 339 12.38 -16.53 5.66
CA SER A 339 12.11 -17.95 5.83
C SER A 339 13.35 -18.81 5.54
N ALA A 340 14.06 -18.53 4.45
CA ALA A 340 15.29 -19.24 4.09
C ALA A 340 16.40 -19.14 5.15
N VAL A 341 16.56 -17.96 5.78
CA VAL A 341 17.53 -17.77 6.88
C VAL A 341 17.20 -18.66 8.08
N TYR A 342 15.92 -18.91 8.33
CA TYR A 342 15.46 -19.79 9.42
C TYR A 342 15.21 -21.24 8.96
N GLY A 343 15.78 -21.66 7.83
CA GLY A 343 15.79 -23.06 7.38
C GLY A 343 14.64 -23.46 6.45
N GLY A 344 13.82 -22.51 5.99
CA GLY A 344 12.85 -22.74 4.93
C GLY A 344 13.53 -23.10 3.61
N ILE A 345 12.99 -24.08 2.89
CA ILE A 345 13.55 -24.54 1.61
C ILE A 345 12.70 -23.99 0.47
N TYR A 346 13.37 -23.43 -0.56
CA TYR A 346 12.73 -22.78 -1.69
C TYR A 346 13.02 -23.49 -3.01
N VAL A 347 11.98 -23.72 -3.81
CA VAL A 347 12.12 -24.30 -5.15
C VAL A 347 11.25 -23.55 -6.16
N LEU A 348 11.88 -22.72 -7.00
CA LEU A 348 11.26 -22.15 -8.19
C LEU A 348 11.32 -23.11 -9.37
N ARG A 349 10.45 -22.88 -10.37
CA ARG A 349 10.18 -23.81 -11.48
C ARG A 349 9.95 -25.23 -10.96
N ALA A 350 9.26 -25.35 -9.83
CA ALA A 350 9.06 -26.61 -9.14
C ALA A 350 8.38 -27.62 -10.09
N PRO A 351 9.01 -28.77 -10.37
CA PRO A 351 8.39 -29.82 -11.18
C PRO A 351 7.36 -30.58 -10.35
N ILE A 352 6.24 -29.93 -10.07
CA ILE A 352 5.06 -30.47 -9.36
C ILE A 352 3.84 -30.41 -10.28
N ASP A 353 2.98 -31.43 -10.20
CA ASP A 353 1.85 -31.58 -11.14
C ASP A 353 0.49 -31.88 -10.50
N ALA A 354 0.44 -32.26 -9.22
CA ALA A 354 -0.81 -32.55 -8.52
C ALA A 354 -0.70 -32.39 -7.00
N PHE A 355 -1.80 -31.99 -6.36
CA PHE A 355 -1.99 -32.21 -4.91
C PHE A 355 -2.42 -33.65 -4.67
N VAL A 356 -1.96 -34.23 -3.56
CA VAL A 356 -2.26 -35.62 -3.19
C VAL A 356 -3.27 -35.62 -2.04
N LEU A 357 -4.51 -36.02 -2.31
CA LEU A 357 -5.58 -36.11 -1.32
C LEU A 357 -5.72 -37.55 -0.84
N ASP A 358 -5.74 -37.75 0.47
CA ASP A 358 -6.25 -38.97 1.07
C ASP A 358 -7.78 -38.87 1.16
N THR A 359 -8.49 -39.74 0.45
CA THR A 359 -9.95 -39.69 0.37
C THR A 359 -10.64 -40.20 1.62
N GLU A 360 -9.93 -40.92 2.51
CA GLU A 360 -10.48 -41.42 3.77
C GLU A 360 -10.43 -40.35 4.85
N THR A 361 -9.28 -39.70 5.02
CA THR A 361 -9.08 -38.63 6.01
C THR A 361 -9.59 -37.27 5.52
N LYS A 362 -9.72 -37.10 4.19
CA LYS A 362 -9.94 -35.81 3.52
C LYS A 362 -8.82 -34.80 3.76
N GLU A 363 -7.61 -35.28 3.98
CA GLU A 363 -6.40 -34.47 4.16
C GLU A 363 -5.47 -34.56 2.96
N LEU A 364 -4.77 -33.47 2.67
CA LEU A 364 -3.66 -33.47 1.73
C LEU A 364 -2.43 -34.10 2.38
N VAL A 365 -1.89 -35.12 1.72
CA VAL A 365 -0.62 -35.75 2.10
C VAL A 365 0.56 -34.88 1.66
N GLY A 366 0.37 -34.07 0.61
CA GLY A 366 1.37 -33.17 0.07
C GLY A 366 1.20 -32.96 -1.44
N VAL A 367 2.32 -32.88 -2.15
CA VAL A 367 2.34 -32.59 -3.60
C VAL A 367 3.15 -33.63 -4.36
N ARG A 368 2.67 -34.01 -5.54
CA ARG A 368 3.35 -34.95 -6.43
C ARG A 368 4.29 -34.21 -7.37
N CYS A 369 5.52 -34.70 -7.46
CA CYS A 369 6.53 -34.26 -8.40
C CYS A 369 6.33 -34.91 -9.78
N SER A 370 6.83 -34.28 -10.85
CA SER A 370 6.74 -34.80 -12.22
C SER A 370 7.48 -36.14 -12.43
N ASP A 371 8.45 -36.45 -11.57
CA ASP A 371 9.13 -37.75 -11.56
C ASP A 371 8.24 -38.88 -10.99
N GLY A 372 7.17 -38.53 -10.26
CA GLY A 372 6.17 -39.43 -9.67
C GLY A 372 6.22 -39.51 -8.15
N ASP A 373 7.28 -38.97 -7.52
CA ASP A 373 7.43 -38.97 -6.07
C ASP A 373 6.52 -37.94 -5.39
N VAL A 374 6.30 -38.10 -4.08
CA VAL A 374 5.43 -37.20 -3.29
C VAL A 374 6.24 -36.50 -2.21
N LEU A 375 6.23 -35.18 -2.22
CA LEU A 375 6.74 -34.34 -1.13
C LEU A 375 5.66 -34.25 -0.06
N ARG A 376 5.97 -34.67 1.17
CA ARG A 376 4.99 -34.86 2.24
C ARG A 376 4.95 -33.68 3.20
N ALA A 377 3.76 -33.30 3.65
CA ALA A 377 3.58 -32.24 4.64
C ALA A 377 2.33 -32.42 5.49
N LYS A 378 2.35 -31.90 6.72
CA LYS A 378 1.20 -31.94 7.64
C LYS A 378 0.13 -30.91 7.27
N GLN A 379 0.56 -29.73 6.83
CA GLN A 379 -0.31 -28.63 6.41
C GLN A 379 0.12 -28.16 5.01
N VAL A 380 -0.84 -27.86 4.15
CA VAL A 380 -0.59 -27.34 2.81
C VAL A 380 -1.23 -25.97 2.69
N VAL A 381 -0.44 -24.97 2.32
CA VAL A 381 -0.90 -23.61 2.02
C VAL A 381 -0.73 -23.37 0.53
N ALA A 382 -1.72 -22.81 -0.14
CA ALA A 382 -1.63 -22.51 -1.57
C ALA A 382 -2.10 -21.09 -1.87
N ASN A 383 -1.50 -20.49 -2.88
CA ASN A 383 -1.99 -19.25 -3.47
C ASN A 383 -3.43 -19.41 -3.97
N GLY A 384 -4.23 -18.35 -3.87
CA GLY A 384 -5.63 -18.32 -4.31
C GLY A 384 -5.86 -18.81 -5.75
N SER A 385 -4.85 -18.72 -6.61
CA SER A 385 -4.92 -19.26 -7.98
C SER A 385 -5.01 -20.79 -8.09
N TYR A 386 -4.66 -21.53 -7.04
CA TYR A 386 -4.78 -22.99 -6.99
C TYR A 386 -6.06 -23.47 -6.30
N VAL A 387 -6.93 -22.57 -5.83
CA VAL A 387 -8.12 -22.92 -5.05
C VAL A 387 -9.05 -23.88 -5.79
N ASP A 388 -9.19 -23.71 -7.11
CA ASP A 388 -10.11 -24.50 -7.93
C ASP A 388 -9.66 -25.96 -8.04
N CYS A 389 -8.35 -26.24 -8.08
CA CYS A 389 -7.85 -27.61 -8.13
C CYS A 389 -7.81 -28.32 -6.77
N LEU A 390 -7.92 -27.58 -5.66
CA LEU A 390 -8.00 -28.16 -4.32
C LEU A 390 -9.37 -28.75 -3.99
N ARG A 391 -10.42 -28.42 -4.75
CA ARG A 391 -11.79 -28.94 -4.54
C ARG A 391 -11.93 -30.33 -5.18
N PRO A 392 -12.23 -31.39 -4.41
CA PRO A 392 -12.31 -32.75 -4.94
C PRO A 392 -13.46 -32.97 -5.95
N CYS A 393 -14.51 -32.13 -5.90
CA CYS A 393 -15.73 -32.29 -6.69
C CYS A 393 -15.74 -31.39 -7.94
N LYS A 394 -15.79 -31.99 -9.14
CA LYS A 394 -15.80 -31.27 -10.43
C LYS A 394 -17.13 -30.57 -10.78
N SER A 395 -18.19 -30.72 -9.99
CA SER A 395 -19.49 -30.10 -10.29
C SER A 395 -19.61 -28.65 -9.83
N VAL A 396 -18.60 -28.14 -9.10
CA VAL A 396 -18.59 -26.76 -8.63
C VAL A 396 -18.13 -25.86 -9.77
N SER A 397 -18.94 -24.85 -10.10
CA SER A 397 -18.57 -23.84 -11.08
C SER A 397 -17.24 -23.19 -10.70
N LYS A 398 -16.36 -22.90 -11.67
CA LYS A 398 -15.14 -22.09 -11.45
C LYS A 398 -15.48 -20.92 -10.55
N ARG A 399 -14.64 -20.66 -9.54
CA ARG A 399 -14.90 -19.52 -8.65
C ARG A 399 -14.86 -18.25 -9.50
N ALA A 400 -15.85 -17.39 -9.32
CA ALA A 400 -15.79 -16.06 -9.89
C ALA A 400 -14.71 -15.28 -9.13
N HIS A 401 -13.50 -15.23 -9.68
CA HIS A 401 -12.50 -14.26 -9.25
C HIS A 401 -12.95 -12.87 -9.72
N GLY A 402 -12.69 -11.84 -8.93
CA GLY A 402 -12.79 -10.48 -9.46
C GLY A 402 -11.78 -10.33 -10.59
N GLU A 403 -12.04 -9.46 -11.56
CA GLU A 403 -11.04 -9.06 -12.56
C GLU A 403 -10.66 -7.59 -12.33
N VAL A 404 -9.47 -7.21 -12.76
CA VAL A 404 -9.03 -5.81 -12.80
C VAL A 404 -8.63 -5.43 -14.22
N LEU A 405 -9.00 -4.22 -14.61
CA LEU A 405 -8.54 -3.59 -15.84
C LEU A 405 -7.26 -2.79 -15.55
N ARG A 406 -6.25 -3.01 -16.38
CA ARG A 406 -4.89 -2.53 -16.19
C ARG A 406 -4.40 -1.82 -17.45
N GLY A 407 -3.75 -0.69 -17.27
CA GLY A 407 -2.98 -0.02 -18.32
C GLY A 407 -1.60 0.34 -17.80
N VAL A 408 -0.54 -0.10 -18.48
CA VAL A 408 0.83 0.32 -18.19
C VAL A 408 1.33 1.14 -19.36
N PHE A 409 1.81 2.35 -19.06
CA PHE A 409 2.27 3.33 -20.03
C PHE A 409 3.66 3.81 -19.63
N VAL A 410 4.57 3.86 -20.59
CA VAL A 410 5.88 4.49 -20.45
C VAL A 410 5.82 5.84 -21.14
N LEU A 411 5.86 6.91 -20.37
CA LEU A 411 5.77 8.27 -20.86
C LEU A 411 7.15 8.92 -20.97
N LYS A 412 7.34 9.77 -21.98
CA LYS A 412 8.55 10.58 -22.18
C LYS A 412 8.62 11.81 -21.24
N SER A 413 7.53 12.13 -20.55
CA SER A 413 7.42 13.24 -19.61
C SER A 413 6.44 12.90 -18.47
N SER A 414 6.60 13.54 -17.32
CA SER A 414 5.72 13.36 -16.17
C SER A 414 4.30 13.86 -16.47
N LEU A 415 3.30 13.23 -15.84
CA LEU A 415 1.91 13.67 -15.85
C LEU A 415 1.70 14.99 -15.10
N ARG A 416 2.62 15.42 -14.23
CA ARG A 416 2.57 16.72 -13.54
C ARG A 416 3.95 17.35 -13.48
N ASP A 417 4.02 18.62 -13.83
CA ASP A 417 5.29 19.34 -13.89
C ASP A 417 5.94 19.44 -12.50
N GLY A 418 7.23 19.12 -12.43
CA GLY A 418 8.01 19.11 -11.18
C GLY A 418 7.74 17.95 -10.22
N SER A 419 6.83 17.02 -10.53
CA SER A 419 6.55 15.82 -9.73
C SER A 419 7.06 14.58 -10.45
N SER A 420 7.92 13.79 -9.81
CA SER A 420 8.45 12.55 -10.41
C SER A 420 7.62 11.34 -10.01
N ARG A 421 7.20 11.30 -8.74
CA ARG A 421 6.45 10.19 -8.14
C ARG A 421 5.12 10.69 -7.61
N LEU A 422 4.01 10.20 -8.15
CA LEU A 422 2.69 10.67 -7.77
C LEU A 422 1.66 9.55 -7.75
N MET A 423 0.62 9.76 -6.96
CA MET A 423 -0.63 9.02 -7.02
C MET A 423 -1.72 9.96 -7.56
N LEU A 424 -2.57 9.46 -8.44
CA LEU A 424 -3.74 10.17 -8.92
C LEU A 424 -4.98 9.29 -8.83
N VAL A 425 -6.09 9.87 -8.42
CA VAL A 425 -7.38 9.18 -8.31
C VAL A 425 -8.40 9.84 -9.22
N VAL A 426 -9.08 9.03 -10.03
CA VAL A 426 -10.33 9.42 -10.70
C VAL A 426 -11.48 8.83 -9.89
N PRO A 427 -12.32 9.66 -9.24
CA PRO A 427 -13.49 9.18 -8.52
C PRO A 427 -14.42 8.33 -9.41
N PRO A 428 -15.21 7.42 -8.83
CA PRO A 428 -16.19 6.65 -9.60
C PRO A 428 -17.31 7.56 -10.10
N GLU A 429 -18.02 7.07 -11.13
CA GLU A 429 -19.16 7.75 -11.76
C GLU A 429 -18.78 9.12 -12.34
N ASP A 430 -17.54 9.27 -12.82
CA ASP A 430 -17.11 10.46 -13.56
C ASP A 430 -17.91 10.57 -14.86
N SER A 431 -18.39 11.78 -15.19
CA SER A 431 -19.31 11.95 -16.33
C SER A 431 -18.63 11.83 -17.70
N GLU A 432 -17.30 11.95 -17.77
CA GLU A 432 -16.52 11.85 -19.01
C GLU A 432 -16.15 10.41 -19.28
N PHE A 433 -15.73 9.70 -18.22
CA PHE A 433 -15.26 8.33 -18.34
C PHE A 433 -16.36 7.29 -18.17
N GLU A 434 -17.42 7.64 -17.44
CA GLU A 434 -18.49 6.73 -17.00
C GLU A 434 -17.93 5.50 -16.29
N ASN A 435 -16.88 5.70 -15.50
CA ASN A 435 -16.18 4.64 -14.81
C ASN A 435 -17.02 4.12 -13.62
N PRO A 436 -17.26 2.81 -13.51
CA PRO A 436 -18.12 2.24 -12.48
C PRO A 436 -17.47 2.19 -11.10
N PHE A 437 -16.13 2.25 -11.04
CA PHE A 437 -15.31 2.20 -9.84
C PHE A 437 -14.20 3.24 -9.94
N ALA A 438 -13.61 3.62 -8.79
CA ALA A 438 -12.51 4.57 -8.76
C ALA A 438 -11.31 4.02 -9.55
N ILE A 439 -10.66 4.89 -10.33
CA ILE A 439 -9.46 4.56 -11.08
C ILE A 439 -8.26 5.08 -10.29
N GLN A 440 -7.31 4.19 -10.02
CA GLN A 440 -6.05 4.52 -9.36
C GLN A 440 -4.93 4.58 -10.40
N VAL A 441 -4.18 5.68 -10.37
CA VAL A 441 -3.04 5.92 -11.25
C VAL A 441 -1.81 6.13 -10.37
N VAL A 442 -0.77 5.35 -10.61
CA VAL A 442 0.52 5.48 -9.94
C VAL A 442 1.57 5.79 -10.99
N GLN A 443 2.30 6.88 -10.82
CA GLN A 443 3.45 7.21 -11.65
C GLN A 443 4.73 7.11 -10.81
N LEU A 444 5.72 6.39 -11.35
CA LEU A 444 7.04 6.24 -10.77
C LEU A 444 8.12 6.59 -11.81
N ASP A 445 9.31 6.87 -11.31
CA ASP A 445 10.47 7.32 -12.10
C ASP A 445 11.71 6.45 -11.82
N VAL A 446 12.85 6.90 -12.35
CA VAL A 446 14.16 6.25 -12.14
C VAL A 446 14.58 6.22 -10.67
N GLY A 447 14.17 7.21 -9.85
CA GLY A 447 14.46 7.23 -8.42
C GLY A 447 13.78 6.12 -7.62
N ALA A 448 12.69 5.55 -8.15
CA ALA A 448 12.05 4.35 -7.61
C ALA A 448 12.56 3.04 -8.27
N TYR A 449 13.52 3.12 -9.20
CA TYR A 449 13.97 2.02 -10.06
C TYR A 449 12.83 1.34 -10.83
N ALA A 450 11.80 2.11 -11.18
CA ALA A 450 10.64 1.62 -11.91
C ALA A 450 10.87 1.59 -13.43
N CYS A 451 11.66 2.54 -13.95
CA CYS A 451 11.95 2.67 -15.37
C CYS A 451 13.30 3.39 -15.65
N PRO A 452 13.83 3.33 -16.88
CA PRO A 452 15.06 4.02 -17.26
C PRO A 452 14.94 5.55 -17.17
N LYS A 453 16.08 6.21 -16.97
CA LYS A 453 16.17 7.67 -16.98
C LYS A 453 15.60 8.28 -18.27
N GLY A 454 14.83 9.35 -18.13
CA GLY A 454 14.16 10.03 -19.24
C GLY A 454 12.74 9.54 -19.50
N PHE A 455 12.30 8.50 -18.79
CA PHE A 455 10.96 7.96 -18.88
C PHE A 455 10.28 7.93 -17.51
N PHE A 456 8.96 7.82 -17.54
CA PHE A 456 8.09 7.65 -16.38
C PHE A 456 7.20 6.43 -16.59
N LEU A 457 7.09 5.57 -15.59
CA LEU A 457 6.21 4.41 -15.61
C LEU A 457 4.88 4.80 -14.96
N VAL A 458 3.80 4.82 -15.75
CA VAL A 458 2.44 5.10 -15.31
C VAL A 458 1.63 3.82 -15.34
N GLN A 459 1.06 3.45 -14.21
CA GLN A 459 0.21 2.28 -14.06
C GLN A 459 -1.21 2.69 -13.63
N ILE A 460 -2.19 2.37 -14.46
CA ILE A 460 -3.61 2.65 -14.28
C ILE A 460 -4.33 1.35 -13.89
N SER A 461 -5.20 1.46 -12.89
CA SER A 461 -5.83 0.30 -12.24
C SER A 461 -7.29 0.60 -11.93
N MET A 462 -8.19 -0.30 -12.28
CA MET A 462 -9.61 -0.23 -11.90
C MET A 462 -10.17 -1.64 -11.70
N PRO A 463 -10.99 -1.93 -10.67
CA PRO A 463 -11.81 -3.14 -10.66
C PRO A 463 -12.63 -3.24 -11.94
N LEU A 464 -12.75 -4.44 -12.51
CA LEU A 464 -13.54 -4.67 -13.71
C LEU A 464 -14.93 -5.19 -13.31
N PRO A 465 -16.02 -4.53 -13.73
CA PRO A 465 -17.37 -5.06 -13.53
C PRO A 465 -17.61 -6.35 -14.30
N LEU A 466 -18.39 -7.27 -13.72
CA LEU A 466 -18.78 -8.53 -14.35
C LEU A 466 -19.43 -8.34 -15.74
N ASP A 467 -20.27 -7.31 -15.91
CA ASP A 467 -20.94 -7.01 -17.18
C ASP A 467 -19.96 -6.53 -18.27
N TRP A 468 -18.75 -6.14 -17.89
CA TRP A 468 -17.73 -5.66 -18.82
C TRP A 468 -16.76 -6.73 -19.25
N PHE A 469 -16.73 -7.94 -18.66
CA PHE A 469 -15.71 -8.97 -18.93
C PHE A 469 -15.53 -9.25 -20.43
N ASN A 470 -16.63 -9.29 -21.19
CA ASN A 470 -16.62 -9.52 -22.63
C ASN A 470 -16.61 -8.24 -23.49
N GLN A 471 -16.62 -7.05 -22.89
CA GLN A 471 -16.69 -5.76 -23.57
C GLN A 471 -15.29 -5.16 -23.81
N ARG A 472 -14.43 -5.89 -24.54
CA ARG A 472 -13.02 -5.50 -24.76
C ARG A 472 -12.84 -4.09 -25.33
N GLU A 473 -13.67 -3.69 -26.30
CA GLU A 473 -13.58 -2.35 -26.90
C GLU A 473 -13.91 -1.24 -25.89
N ARG A 474 -14.88 -1.49 -24.99
CA ARG A 474 -15.22 -0.55 -23.92
C ARG A 474 -14.09 -0.41 -22.91
N GLN A 475 -13.48 -1.54 -22.53
CA GLN A 475 -12.32 -1.58 -21.63
C GLN A 475 -11.15 -0.76 -22.21
N LEU A 476 -10.83 -0.98 -23.49
CA LEU A 476 -9.76 -0.27 -24.19
C LEU A 476 -10.03 1.24 -24.26
N LYS A 477 -11.21 1.62 -24.75
CA LYS A 477 -11.63 3.03 -24.88
C LYS A 477 -11.64 3.78 -23.54
N LEU A 478 -11.94 3.10 -22.42
CA LEU A 478 -11.84 3.72 -21.11
C LEU A 478 -10.38 4.08 -20.78
N MET A 479 -9.47 3.12 -20.91
CA MET A 479 -8.04 3.32 -20.59
C MET A 479 -7.41 4.40 -21.49
N GLU A 480 -7.72 4.39 -22.79
CA GLU A 480 -7.27 5.41 -23.74
C GLU A 480 -7.79 6.81 -23.40
N ARG A 481 -9.09 6.95 -23.08
CA ARG A 481 -9.67 8.24 -22.68
C ARG A 481 -9.02 8.79 -21.42
N VAL A 482 -8.80 7.93 -20.42
CA VAL A 482 -8.18 8.33 -19.15
C VAL A 482 -6.76 8.81 -19.39
N ILE A 483 -5.89 8.00 -20.02
CA ILE A 483 -4.49 8.41 -20.23
C ILE A 483 -4.40 9.66 -21.12
N ARG A 484 -5.23 9.76 -22.17
CA ARG A 484 -5.31 10.96 -23.02
C ARG A 484 -5.66 12.19 -22.20
N ARG A 485 -6.70 12.14 -21.37
CA ARG A 485 -7.12 13.28 -20.53
C ARG A 485 -6.02 13.71 -19.56
N LEU A 486 -5.32 12.76 -18.95
CA LEU A 486 -4.23 13.05 -18.03
C LEU A 486 -3.03 13.72 -18.73
N ILE A 487 -2.66 13.25 -19.93
CA ILE A 487 -1.61 13.89 -20.74
C ILE A 487 -2.02 15.31 -21.14
N LEU A 488 -3.24 15.51 -21.64
CA LEU A 488 -3.73 16.84 -22.04
C LEU A 488 -3.81 17.81 -20.85
N SER A 489 -4.16 17.33 -19.65
CA SER A 489 -4.12 18.13 -18.42
C SER A 489 -2.69 18.55 -18.05
N ALA A 490 -1.70 17.67 -18.22
CA ALA A 490 -0.29 18.00 -18.02
C ALA A 490 0.20 19.09 -19.00
N GLU A 491 -0.24 19.01 -20.26
CA GLU A 491 0.08 20.00 -21.29
C GLU A 491 -0.59 21.35 -21.02
N ALA A 492 -1.84 21.34 -20.54
CA ALA A 492 -2.52 22.54 -20.09
C ALA A 492 -1.77 23.24 -18.94
N GLU A 493 -1.29 22.48 -17.96
CA GLU A 493 -0.51 23.02 -16.83
C GLU A 493 0.79 23.70 -17.33
N THR A 494 1.54 23.02 -18.21
CA THR A 494 2.80 23.56 -18.75
C THR A 494 2.57 24.78 -19.64
N GLY A 495 1.53 24.75 -20.48
CA GLY A 495 1.11 25.88 -21.31
C GLY A 495 0.64 27.09 -20.51
N ALA A 496 -0.01 26.87 -19.34
CA ALA A 496 -0.38 27.95 -18.43
C ALA A 496 0.85 28.61 -17.78
N LYS A 497 1.87 27.82 -17.40
CA LYS A 497 3.12 28.34 -16.83
C LYS A 497 3.95 29.11 -17.86
N SER A 498 4.02 28.65 -19.11
CA SER A 498 4.73 29.38 -20.18
C SER A 498 4.04 30.72 -20.47
N LYS A 499 2.71 30.73 -20.66
CA LYS A 499 1.93 31.97 -20.83
C LYS A 499 2.06 32.93 -19.64
N ALA A 500 2.13 32.43 -18.41
CA ALA A 500 2.34 33.27 -17.22
C ALA A 500 3.75 33.89 -17.19
N LYS A 501 4.76 33.15 -17.65
CA LYS A 501 6.14 33.61 -17.75
C LYS A 501 6.33 34.64 -18.88
N ASP A 502 5.70 34.39 -20.03
CA ASP A 502 5.70 35.32 -21.17
C ASP A 502 4.89 36.60 -20.89
N ALA A 503 3.92 36.56 -19.97
CA ALA A 503 3.17 37.74 -19.53
C ALA A 503 3.97 38.65 -18.57
N GLU A 504 5.05 38.16 -17.95
CA GLU A 504 5.98 38.96 -17.14
C GLU A 504 7.07 39.65 -17.99
N ASP A 505 7.35 39.15 -19.21
CA ASP A 505 8.25 39.77 -20.19
C ASP A 505 7.45 40.50 -21.30
N VAL A 506 7.10 41.76 -21.03
CA VAL A 506 6.36 42.78 -21.82
C VAL A 506 5.97 42.49 -23.30
N HIS A 507 4.66 42.70 -23.57
CA HIS A 507 3.95 43.09 -24.81
C HIS A 507 4.62 42.78 -26.17
N VAL A 508 4.01 41.87 -26.95
CA VAL A 508 3.51 42.06 -28.35
C VAL A 508 2.89 40.74 -28.85
N ALA A 509 1.63 40.82 -29.34
CA ALA A 509 0.93 40.04 -30.38
C ALA A 509 1.10 38.49 -30.47
N ALA A 510 0.13 37.65 -30.84
CA ALA A 510 -1.14 37.79 -31.52
C ALA A 510 -1.97 36.51 -31.28
N SER A 511 -3.25 36.61 -31.63
CA SER A 511 -4.21 35.53 -31.86
C SER A 511 -3.64 34.27 -32.51
N VAL A 512 -3.87 33.11 -31.88
CA VAL A 512 -3.89 31.81 -32.57
C VAL A 512 -5.20 31.13 -32.22
N SER A 513 -5.92 30.75 -33.28
CA SER A 513 -7.18 30.05 -33.25
C SER A 513 -7.07 28.71 -32.52
N GLU A 514 -7.87 28.56 -31.48
CA GLU A 514 -8.26 27.26 -30.92
C GLU A 514 -9.13 26.55 -31.95
N ASN A 515 -8.60 25.53 -32.61
CA ASN A 515 -9.39 24.42 -33.16
C ASN A 515 -8.45 23.27 -33.55
N ASP A 516 -8.74 22.10 -32.99
CA ASP A 516 -8.24 20.77 -33.37
C ASP A 516 -6.77 20.44 -33.05
N ALA A 517 -6.48 20.17 -31.77
CA ALA A 517 -5.31 19.36 -31.39
C ALA A 517 -5.50 17.94 -31.94
N THR A 518 -4.88 17.67 -33.08
CA THR A 518 -4.95 16.41 -33.83
C THR A 518 -4.51 15.22 -32.97
N GLU A 519 -5.14 14.05 -33.14
CA GLU A 519 -4.86 12.78 -32.41
C GLU A 519 -3.37 12.38 -32.36
N SER A 520 -2.54 12.92 -33.25
CA SER A 520 -1.10 12.67 -33.36
C SER A 520 -0.27 13.19 -32.18
N GLU A 521 -0.64 14.28 -31.51
CA GLU A 521 0.30 14.97 -30.59
C GLU A 521 0.42 14.33 -29.20
N TRP A 522 -0.68 13.83 -28.63
CA TRP A 522 -0.65 13.25 -27.28
C TRP A 522 -0.10 11.81 -27.27
N SER A 523 -0.30 11.07 -28.37
CA SER A 523 0.16 9.69 -28.49
C SER A 523 1.69 9.62 -28.62
N ASP A 524 2.32 10.65 -29.21
CA ASP A 524 3.78 10.79 -29.31
C ASP A 524 4.49 10.84 -27.95
N ARG A 525 3.77 11.20 -26.87
CA ARG A 525 4.28 11.19 -25.49
C ARG A 525 4.41 9.79 -24.91
N ILE A 526 3.69 8.82 -25.46
CA ILE A 526 3.68 7.44 -25.01
C ILE A 526 4.74 6.68 -25.80
N ALA A 527 5.82 6.29 -25.13
CA ALA A 527 6.89 5.49 -25.74
C ALA A 527 6.46 4.01 -25.88
N TRP A 528 5.72 3.51 -24.90
CA TRP A 528 5.17 2.16 -24.90
C TRP A 528 3.88 2.11 -24.08
N ARG A 529 2.94 1.27 -24.51
CA ARG A 529 1.70 0.99 -23.79
C ARG A 529 1.34 -0.48 -23.85
N VAL A 530 0.68 -0.93 -22.80
CA VAL A 530 0.03 -2.25 -22.76
C VAL A 530 -1.22 -2.15 -21.90
N ILE A 531 -2.32 -2.70 -22.40
CA ILE A 531 -3.62 -2.70 -21.74
C ILE A 531 -4.09 -4.14 -21.68
N PHE A 532 -4.50 -4.58 -20.50
CA PHE A 532 -4.91 -5.96 -20.25
C PHE A 532 -5.92 -6.05 -19.10
N THR A 533 -6.66 -7.15 -19.05
CA THR A 533 -7.35 -7.55 -17.81
C THR A 533 -6.60 -8.71 -17.17
N MET A 534 -6.72 -8.87 -15.86
CA MET A 534 -6.15 -9.99 -15.13
C MET A 534 -7.04 -10.35 -13.96
N ASP A 535 -6.91 -11.58 -13.49
CA ASP A 535 -7.63 -12.02 -12.30
C ASP A 535 -7.11 -11.28 -11.06
N HIS A 536 -8.04 -10.76 -10.27
CA HIS A 536 -7.78 -10.13 -8.98
C HIS A 536 -8.07 -11.15 -7.89
N LEU A 537 -7.00 -11.77 -7.39
CA LEU A 537 -7.04 -12.80 -6.36
C LEU A 537 -7.30 -12.19 -4.96
N ALA A 538 -8.40 -11.46 -4.83
CA ALA A 538 -8.93 -10.98 -3.57
C ALA A 538 -10.31 -11.61 -3.34
N SER A 539 -10.48 -12.25 -2.19
CA SER A 539 -11.71 -12.92 -1.80
C SER A 539 -12.78 -11.90 -1.39
N GLY A 540 -13.96 -12.01 -1.99
CA GLY A 540 -15.17 -11.29 -1.57
C GLY A 540 -16.09 -12.09 -0.64
N ASP A 541 -15.66 -13.26 -0.15
CA ASP A 541 -16.46 -14.07 0.79
C ASP A 541 -16.08 -13.78 2.24
N ILE A 542 -17.10 -13.41 3.02
CA ILE A 542 -17.03 -12.88 4.41
C ILE A 542 -16.68 -13.93 5.46
N ASP A 543 -16.62 -15.21 5.10
CA ASP A 543 -16.30 -16.24 6.06
C ASP A 543 -15.01 -16.95 5.64
N ALA A 544 -13.97 -16.82 6.45
CA ALA A 544 -12.84 -17.74 6.48
C ALA A 544 -13.29 -19.22 6.67
N ARG A 545 -14.59 -19.47 6.87
CA ARG A 545 -15.23 -20.76 7.10
C ARG A 545 -16.39 -21.13 6.15
N ALA A 546 -16.94 -20.26 5.31
CA ALA A 546 -18.18 -20.58 4.56
C ALA A 546 -18.00 -21.59 3.41
N LYS A 547 -16.80 -22.15 3.21
CA LYS A 547 -16.59 -23.32 2.35
C LYS A 547 -15.58 -24.34 2.91
N THR A 548 -15.43 -24.45 4.23
CA THR A 548 -14.63 -25.54 4.82
C THR A 548 -15.19 -26.94 4.51
N GLU A 549 -16.42 -27.07 4.00
CA GLU A 549 -16.95 -28.38 3.60
C GLU A 549 -16.36 -28.91 2.28
N GLU A 550 -15.80 -28.05 1.42
CA GLU A 550 -15.33 -28.44 0.08
C GLU A 550 -13.80 -28.54 -0.05
N LEU A 551 -13.04 -27.91 0.84
CA LEU A 551 -11.58 -27.99 0.86
C LEU A 551 -11.10 -29.09 1.81
N PRO A 552 -9.93 -29.71 1.54
CA PRO A 552 -9.30 -30.61 2.49
C PRO A 552 -9.04 -29.92 3.84
N THR A 553 -9.14 -30.66 4.95
CA THR A 553 -9.14 -30.09 6.31
C THR A 553 -7.84 -29.41 6.72
N ASN A 554 -6.71 -29.83 6.12
CA ASN A 554 -5.37 -29.28 6.34
C ASN A 554 -4.87 -28.41 5.16
N ALA A 555 -5.79 -27.96 4.30
CA ALA A 555 -5.51 -27.06 3.19
C ALA A 555 -5.90 -25.62 3.53
N TRP A 556 -4.98 -24.69 3.32
CA TRP A 556 -5.16 -23.26 3.56
C TRP A 556 -4.96 -22.51 2.25
N VAL A 557 -5.77 -21.49 2.02
CA VAL A 557 -5.70 -20.69 0.79
C VAL A 557 -5.36 -19.26 1.16
N CYS A 558 -4.28 -18.76 0.58
CA CYS A 558 -3.85 -17.38 0.72
C CYS A 558 -4.72 -16.51 -0.20
N GLU A 559 -5.69 -15.84 0.41
CA GLU A 559 -6.56 -14.89 -0.27
C GLU A 559 -6.81 -13.68 0.63
N THR A 560 -6.78 -12.50 0.03
CA THR A 560 -7.17 -11.29 0.73
C THR A 560 -8.66 -11.36 1.09
N VAL A 561 -9.01 -11.53 2.38
CA VAL A 561 -10.41 -11.54 2.83
C VAL A 561 -10.91 -10.11 2.91
N THR A 562 -11.82 -9.73 2.02
CA THR A 562 -12.50 -8.44 2.06
C THR A 562 -13.95 -8.66 2.46
N GLY A 563 -14.35 -8.09 3.60
CA GLY A 563 -15.72 -8.17 4.06
C GLY A 563 -16.64 -7.30 3.19
N GLY A 564 -17.52 -7.90 2.37
CA GLY A 564 -18.65 -7.18 1.75
C GLY A 564 -18.84 -7.33 0.24
N LEU A 565 -19.92 -8.06 -0.12
CA LEU A 565 -20.80 -7.98 -1.30
C LEU A 565 -20.34 -8.41 -2.73
N ARG A 566 -21.05 -9.44 -3.21
CA ARG A 566 -21.42 -9.83 -4.60
C ARG A 566 -20.47 -9.44 -5.75
N GLY A 567 -19.50 -10.33 -6.00
CA GLY A 567 -19.00 -10.60 -7.35
C GLY A 567 -17.94 -9.67 -7.92
N VAL A 568 -17.55 -8.59 -7.22
CA VAL A 568 -16.40 -7.74 -7.56
C VAL A 568 -15.66 -7.40 -6.26
N SER A 569 -14.35 -7.65 -6.19
CA SER A 569 -13.52 -7.36 -5.00
C SER A 569 -12.91 -5.95 -5.07
N PRO A 570 -12.81 -5.20 -3.95
CA PRO A 570 -12.17 -3.88 -3.93
C PRO A 570 -10.72 -3.93 -4.42
N LEU A 571 -10.31 -2.89 -5.15
CA LEU A 571 -8.91 -2.66 -5.47
C LEU A 571 -8.25 -1.95 -4.29
N GLU A 572 -7.63 -2.72 -3.41
CA GLU A 572 -6.86 -2.14 -2.31
C GLU A 572 -5.51 -1.62 -2.79
N ILE A 573 -5.29 -0.32 -2.85
CA ILE A 573 -3.96 0.19 -3.24
C ILE A 573 -2.89 -0.15 -2.20
N HIS A 574 -3.26 -0.43 -0.96
CA HIS A 574 -2.36 -0.74 0.14
C HIS A 574 -2.23 -2.25 0.43
N LEU A 575 -1.30 -2.63 1.31
CA LEU A 575 -0.95 -4.05 1.58
C LEU A 575 -1.47 -4.60 2.92
N GLU A 576 -2.22 -3.82 3.69
CA GLU A 576 -2.69 -4.22 5.03
C GLU A 576 -3.45 -5.55 5.04
N SER A 577 -4.31 -5.78 4.05
CA SER A 577 -5.13 -6.99 3.98
C SER A 577 -4.33 -8.27 3.68
N ALA A 578 -3.22 -8.16 2.94
CA ALA A 578 -2.31 -9.28 2.70
C ALA A 578 -1.59 -9.69 4.00
N SER A 579 -1.14 -8.69 4.78
CA SER A 579 -0.54 -8.90 6.10
C SER A 579 -1.54 -9.50 7.09
N ALA A 580 -2.76 -8.96 7.14
CA ALA A 580 -3.83 -9.45 7.98
C ALA A 580 -4.23 -10.90 7.65
N ASN A 581 -4.28 -11.26 6.36
CA ASN A 581 -4.57 -12.64 5.94
C ASN A 581 -3.45 -13.61 6.37
N ALA A 582 -2.18 -13.24 6.18
CA ALA A 582 -1.06 -14.06 6.64
C ALA A 582 -1.09 -14.28 8.16
N ARG A 583 -1.40 -13.23 8.93
CA ARG A 583 -1.56 -13.31 10.39
C ARG A 583 -2.71 -14.22 10.78
N ALA A 584 -3.89 -14.07 10.16
CA ALA A 584 -5.06 -14.89 10.46
C ALA A 584 -4.79 -16.39 10.18
N ILE A 585 -4.14 -16.72 9.07
CA ILE A 585 -3.75 -18.11 8.76
C ILE A 585 -2.74 -18.62 9.81
N PHE A 586 -1.74 -17.80 10.16
CA PHE A 586 -0.73 -18.18 11.16
C PHE A 586 -1.33 -18.45 12.54
N GLU A 587 -2.23 -17.59 13.02
CA GLU A 587 -2.88 -17.74 14.34
C GLU A 587 -3.66 -19.05 14.47
N VAL A 588 -4.28 -19.50 13.37
CA VAL A 588 -4.99 -20.79 13.35
C VAL A 588 -4.01 -21.96 13.25
N LEU A 589 -2.95 -21.85 12.45
CA LEU A 589 -1.92 -22.89 12.31
C LEU A 589 -1.08 -23.08 13.58
N CYS A 590 -0.82 -22.00 14.31
CA CYS A 590 0.11 -21.94 15.44
C CYS A 590 -0.50 -21.12 16.59
N PRO A 591 -1.56 -21.62 17.24
CA PRO A 591 -2.27 -20.87 18.28
C PRO A 591 -1.36 -20.60 19.49
N GLY A 592 -1.28 -19.32 19.90
CA GLY A 592 -0.48 -18.87 21.03
C GLY A 592 1.00 -18.58 20.73
N GLU A 593 1.47 -18.87 19.52
CA GLU A 593 2.82 -18.51 19.08
C GLU A 593 2.88 -17.05 18.59
N PRO A 594 4.01 -16.34 18.76
CA PRO A 594 4.14 -14.96 18.31
C PRO A 594 4.26 -14.89 16.78
N PHE A 595 3.45 -14.05 16.15
CA PHE A 595 3.54 -13.76 14.71
C PHE A 595 4.70 -12.81 14.42
N LEU A 596 5.75 -13.31 13.75
CA LEU A 596 6.97 -12.56 13.42
C LEU A 596 7.56 -11.80 14.63
N PRO A 597 8.06 -12.52 15.65
CA PRO A 597 8.64 -11.91 16.84
C PRO A 597 9.78 -10.97 16.48
N LYS A 598 10.01 -9.98 17.37
CA LYS A 598 11.09 -8.99 17.22
C LYS A 598 12.41 -9.69 16.92
N SER A 599 13.16 -9.12 15.99
CA SER A 599 14.52 -9.57 15.70
C SER A 599 15.45 -9.13 16.81
N ALA A 600 16.51 -9.90 17.08
CA ALA A 600 17.51 -9.51 18.08
C ALA A 600 18.11 -8.12 17.79
N SER A 601 18.24 -7.73 16.51
CA SER A 601 18.67 -6.38 16.13
C SER A 601 17.65 -5.30 16.46
N ALA A 602 16.35 -5.59 16.31
CA ALA A 602 15.29 -4.64 16.69
C ALA A 602 15.22 -4.48 18.21
N GLU A 603 15.38 -5.58 18.96
CA GLU A 603 15.46 -5.54 20.42
C GLU A 603 16.66 -4.72 20.91
N GLN A 604 17.82 -4.86 20.26
CA GLN A 604 19.01 -4.05 20.55
C GLN A 604 18.77 -2.57 20.26
N ALA A 605 18.20 -2.23 19.10
CA ALA A 605 17.91 -0.84 18.76
C ALA A 605 16.92 -0.18 19.75
N GLU A 606 15.89 -0.91 20.19
CA GLU A 606 14.96 -0.42 21.21
C GLU A 606 15.64 -0.23 22.58
N GLN A 607 16.56 -1.11 22.96
CA GLN A 607 17.36 -0.96 24.18
C GLN A 607 18.26 0.29 24.10
N GLU A 608 18.94 0.50 22.98
CA GLU A 608 19.78 1.68 22.75
C GLU A 608 18.97 2.98 22.76
N GLU A 609 17.76 2.99 22.19
CA GLU A 609 16.84 4.14 22.25
C GLU A 609 16.37 4.42 23.67
N GLN A 610 15.99 3.39 24.43
CA GLN A 610 15.57 3.53 25.83
C GLN A 610 16.71 4.06 26.71
N GLU A 611 17.92 3.53 26.57
CA GLU A 611 19.11 4.02 27.26
C GLU A 611 19.38 5.50 26.92
N SER A 612 19.26 5.88 25.64
CA SER A 612 19.41 7.27 25.21
C SER A 612 18.33 8.19 25.79
N GLU A 613 17.08 7.74 25.91
CA GLU A 613 16.00 8.53 26.51
C GLU A 613 16.20 8.68 28.03
N GLU A 614 16.58 7.61 28.72
CA GLU A 614 16.90 7.63 30.15
C GLU A 614 18.06 8.58 30.44
N ASP A 615 19.12 8.54 29.62
CA ASP A 615 20.24 9.47 29.71
C ASP A 615 19.82 10.93 29.50
N ALA A 616 18.93 11.19 28.53
CA ALA A 616 18.40 12.52 28.28
C ALA A 616 17.54 13.05 29.45
N VAL A 617 16.73 12.18 30.05
CA VAL A 617 15.93 12.51 31.25
C VAL A 617 16.82 12.77 32.45
N LEU A 618 17.86 11.95 32.66
CA LEU A 618 18.82 12.13 33.74
C LEU A 618 19.55 13.48 33.61
N GLN A 619 19.99 13.84 32.41
CA GLN A 619 20.61 15.13 32.13
C GLN A 619 19.65 16.31 32.37
N ALA A 620 18.38 16.17 31.99
CA ALA A 620 17.36 17.19 32.25
C ALA A 620 17.09 17.36 33.76
N ALA A 621 17.01 16.26 34.51
CA ALA A 621 16.83 16.26 35.95
C ALA A 621 18.03 16.88 36.69
N GLN A 622 19.26 16.58 36.27
CA GLN A 622 20.47 17.19 36.82
C GLN A 622 20.51 18.70 36.59
N LYS A 623 20.13 19.17 35.40
CA LYS A 623 20.02 20.62 35.11
C LYS A 623 18.97 21.29 35.99
N LEU A 624 17.83 20.64 36.21
CA LEU A 624 16.80 21.16 37.10
C LEU A 624 17.28 21.23 38.55
N ALA A 625 17.94 20.18 39.04
CA ALA A 625 18.50 20.14 40.40
C ALA A 625 19.56 21.22 40.63
N GLN A 626 20.44 21.47 39.65
CA GLN A 626 21.41 22.56 39.69
C GLN A 626 20.73 23.93 39.70
N GLN A 627 19.66 24.12 38.93
CA GLN A 627 18.87 25.36 38.94
C GLN A 627 18.17 25.57 40.29
N THR A 628 17.64 24.52 40.90
CA THR A 628 17.02 24.58 42.23
C THR A 628 18.05 24.91 43.31
N GLN A 629 19.23 24.28 43.29
CA GLN A 629 20.33 24.59 44.22
C GLN A 629 20.82 26.04 44.10
N LEU A 630 20.97 26.54 42.87
CA LEU A 630 21.33 27.95 42.63
C LEU A 630 20.25 28.93 43.13
N SER A 631 18.97 28.55 43.05
CA SER A 631 17.87 29.35 43.59
C SER A 631 17.77 29.30 45.12
N GLU A 632 18.10 28.16 45.74
CA GLU A 632 18.15 28.01 47.21
C GLU A 632 19.35 28.77 47.80
N GLU A 633 20.53 28.71 47.17
CA GLU A 633 21.71 29.49 47.60
C GLU A 633 21.49 31.01 47.49
N GLN A 634 20.75 31.48 46.47
CA GLN A 634 20.34 32.88 46.38
C GLN A 634 19.31 33.29 47.44
N SER A 635 18.48 32.36 47.91
CA SER A 635 17.51 32.61 48.99
C SER A 635 18.16 32.66 50.38
N ASP A 636 19.18 31.83 50.63
CA ASP A 636 19.92 31.82 51.91
C ASP A 636 20.89 33.00 52.03
N ALA A 637 21.49 33.46 50.93
CA ALA A 637 22.27 34.70 50.89
C ALA A 637 21.40 35.95 51.17
N GLY A 638 20.10 35.90 50.87
CA GLY A 638 19.14 36.97 51.19
C GLY A 638 18.79 37.07 52.68
N ASN A 639 18.93 35.99 53.45
CA ASN A 639 18.54 35.97 54.86
C ASN A 639 19.70 36.30 55.82
N SER A 640 20.96 36.14 55.38
CA SER A 640 22.15 36.58 56.14
C SER A 640 22.31 38.11 56.18
N ASN A 641 21.77 38.84 55.20
CA ASN A 641 21.85 40.32 55.12
C ASN A 641 20.80 41.07 55.96
N ARG A 642 19.97 40.38 56.76
CA ARG A 642 18.92 41.00 57.59
C ARG A 642 19.27 41.14 59.07
N VAL A 643 20.45 40.68 59.51
CA VAL A 643 20.92 40.79 60.92
C VAL A 643 21.99 41.88 61.12
N GLY A 644 22.51 42.51 60.06
CA GLY A 644 23.59 43.51 60.14
C GLY A 644 23.18 44.98 59.94
N LYS A 645 21.90 45.34 60.02
CA LYS A 645 21.41 46.71 59.75
C LYS A 645 20.49 47.24 60.85
N VAL A 646 20.94 47.11 62.09
CA VAL A 646 20.45 47.88 63.24
C VAL A 646 21.67 48.28 64.07
N ASP A 647 22.46 49.23 63.56
CA ASP A 647 23.32 50.13 64.35
C ASP A 647 24.14 50.98 63.38
N ALA A 648 23.83 52.27 63.34
CA ALA A 648 24.62 53.42 62.86
C ALA A 648 23.72 54.47 62.17
N THR A 649 22.67 54.92 62.86
CA THR A 649 22.10 56.26 62.69
C THR A 649 22.49 57.07 63.92
N GLU A 650 23.71 57.61 63.94
CA GLU A 650 24.11 58.75 64.76
C GLU A 650 25.61 59.04 64.52
N SER A 651 25.93 59.79 63.46
CA SER A 651 26.96 60.84 63.57
C SER A 651 26.89 61.80 62.39
N ALA A 652 26.89 63.09 62.75
CA ALA A 652 27.33 64.24 61.97
C ALA A 652 26.50 64.66 60.73
N ALA A 653 25.46 65.44 61.03
CA ALA A 653 25.10 66.60 60.23
C ALA A 653 26.00 67.79 60.63
N ALA A 654 26.85 68.26 59.72
CA ALA A 654 27.42 69.62 59.67
C ALA A 654 28.30 69.75 58.40
N GLU A 655 28.32 70.94 57.79
CA GLU A 655 29.06 71.33 56.56
C GLU A 655 28.40 70.88 55.24
N GLU A 656 28.11 71.72 54.25
CA GLU A 656 28.42 73.12 54.01
C GLU A 656 27.49 73.64 52.90
N SER A 657 27.04 74.87 53.07
CA SER A 657 26.39 75.69 52.04
C SER A 657 27.43 76.57 51.34
N GLN A 658 27.28 76.74 50.01
CA GLN A 658 27.68 77.89 49.15
C GLN A 658 28.69 77.60 48.00
N GLN A 659 28.23 77.83 46.76
CA GLN A 659 28.77 78.71 45.68
C GLN A 659 28.47 78.10 44.30
N GLN A 660 27.62 78.68 43.43
CA GLN A 660 27.70 79.92 42.61
C GLN A 660 28.62 79.84 41.38
N SER A 661 28.03 80.21 40.21
CA SER A 661 28.59 80.57 38.88
C SER A 661 29.39 79.47 38.15
N ASP A 662 29.14 79.09 36.90
CA ASP A 662 28.54 79.76 35.73
C ASP A 662 27.52 78.88 34.96
#